data_AF-A0A1Z8S5L5-F1
#
_entry.id   AF-A0A1Z8S5L5-F1
#
_cell.length_a   1.000
_cell.length_b   1.000
_cell.length_c   1.000
_cell.angle_alpha   90.00
_cell.angle_beta   90.00
_cell.angle_gamma   90.00
#
_symmetry.space_group_name_H-M   'P 1'
#
loop_
_entity.id
_entity.type
_entity.pdbx_description
1 polymer ?
#
loop_
_entity_poly.entity_id
_entity_poly.type
_entity_poly.pdbx_seq_one_letter_code
_entity_poly.pdbx_strand_id
1 'polypeptide(L)'
;TMMLVLASCTTKRDGRAYRLFHNTTAKYNGLFYANEAHAEAELKLEELHEERWDEVLPLFLEADESTAQQIFPLMERAIEKCTRVVDRHTMAPPKRMTKSFNRPVMNKWIDDNYTVIGKSYYLKGDYPKAEEIFTYLVRTVDGADAEAWAFSWLGRTHMRTGDEIKAKNALTKAESVRDASDDAKAHTWMVLAQYKILQEEYEAAARHLEDALPLLGKKDKARTRVTFVLAQCLREMGDKERAIEEFQAVADMRWEDYEWVFQGNIQQAMTYERRNGNSDAIVELLEDMLDDKKNEAYLDQVYFALGEVALEDRRRDESFDLFKASVAAHVDDEHQLGKGYLKLADLYMEDLVYPTAQAYYDSALVYIDEDNERKDEISSLASDLSSLVENLNIISEVDSLLNLCDMDEDLRLRAVDRVLRSMELELQRLRDEREAAAEAAAAAAAADNSGAGMFWPYNGQLRQSGQQEFLSFWGDRVLEDNWRRSNKLGNLFSEDEEGGEGGEGGDSEEVLDPLDPANLPTFEELLASLPCEPEDRVAQEERMAEAYYNAGLDYREKLSDNEKAIETWAELVEVLDSSNFHPTGHYQLFRTYLEREIEENYQNPFCDDCNSAYWADEIIRLYPGSEWARLIEDPEYLNEEEVTREAQREEYEVMLGRYYTRDYQNVLLDIDEVLERDSINFYACKYTLLRAQCVGGLTSYTGDRTPYFEALQGILGTCPDTEEAAFARDLMRALGVELGREETKPEEGEEEVEEESPFKVQPSKEHYFAIFVPVGRGNGEEIKAQTADFNSAFYASKRLKVTSNLIDRANQVVLTKSFRNSEEAMGYYEVFTSNREDLIDINSSGYDLVVISNENYVTLFKNKDIQGYMKFFSEQYLSAK
;
A
#
# COMPACT_ATOMS: atom_id res chain seq x y z
N THR A 1 74.38 -14.12 -16.62
CA THR A 1 74.09 -12.76 -17.12
C THR A 1 72.74 -12.77 -17.80
N MET A 2 71.68 -12.61 -17.00
CA MET A 2 70.29 -12.57 -17.47
C MET A 2 69.92 -11.10 -17.63
N MET A 3 70.08 -10.60 -18.85
CA MET A 3 69.75 -9.22 -19.21
C MET A 3 68.23 -9.15 -19.43
N LEU A 4 67.48 -8.96 -18.33
CA LEU A 4 66.05 -8.66 -18.36
C LEU A 4 65.91 -7.24 -18.91
N VAL A 5 65.68 -7.15 -20.23
CA VAL A 5 65.40 -5.90 -20.92
C VAL A 5 64.07 -5.39 -20.38
N LEU A 6 64.12 -4.37 -19.51
CA LEU A 6 63.03 -3.47 -19.19
C LEU A 6 62.65 -2.67 -20.46
N ALA A 7 62.06 -3.35 -21.43
CA ALA A 7 61.40 -2.69 -22.54
C ALA A 7 60.10 -2.11 -21.99
N SER A 8 60.05 -0.78 -21.87
CA SER A 8 58.82 -0.01 -21.70
C SER A 8 57.70 -0.64 -22.54
N CYS A 9 56.69 -1.20 -21.86
CA CYS A 9 55.56 -1.86 -22.49
C CYS A 9 54.70 -0.77 -23.14
N THR A 10 54.76 -0.68 -24.47
CA THR A 10 54.08 0.38 -25.25
C THR A 10 52.94 -0.21 -26.07
N THR A 11 51.77 0.41 -25.98
CA THR A 11 50.57 0.09 -26.79
C THR A 11 50.72 0.49 -28.27
N LYS A 12 51.80 1.21 -28.62
CA LYS A 12 52.07 1.74 -29.97
C LYS A 12 52.91 0.81 -30.84
N ARG A 13 53.29 -0.38 -30.36
CA ARG A 13 54.09 -1.36 -31.11
C ARG A 13 53.37 -2.69 -31.22
N ASP A 14 53.49 -3.33 -32.39
CA ASP A 14 52.93 -4.66 -32.65
C ASP A 14 54.02 -5.76 -32.61
N GLY A 15 53.71 -6.87 -31.94
CA GLY A 15 54.55 -8.07 -31.87
C GLY A 15 54.01 -9.11 -30.89
N ARG A 16 54.42 -10.38 -31.08
CA ARG A 16 53.93 -11.51 -30.26
C ARG A 16 54.09 -11.30 -28.75
N ALA A 17 55.25 -10.78 -28.32
CA ALA A 17 55.51 -10.50 -26.90
C ALA A 17 54.61 -9.38 -26.35
N TYR A 18 54.39 -8.31 -27.12
CA TYR A 18 53.52 -7.20 -26.73
C TYR A 18 52.05 -7.64 -26.68
N ARG A 19 51.57 -8.35 -27.71
CA ARG A 19 50.22 -8.92 -27.72
C ARG A 19 50.03 -9.90 -26.56
N LEU A 20 50.98 -10.80 -26.29
CA LEU A 20 50.87 -11.74 -25.16
C LEU A 20 50.76 -10.98 -23.84
N PHE A 21 51.64 -10.00 -23.58
CA PHE A 21 51.61 -9.19 -22.37
C PHE A 21 50.29 -8.43 -22.19
N HIS A 22 49.82 -7.73 -23.22
CA HIS A 22 48.56 -6.97 -23.14
C HIS A 22 47.34 -7.90 -22.99
N ASN A 23 47.32 -9.05 -23.67
CA ASN A 23 46.24 -10.04 -23.52
C ASN A 23 46.23 -10.70 -22.14
N THR A 24 47.38 -11.10 -21.60
CA THR A 24 47.44 -11.73 -20.27
C THR A 24 47.05 -10.74 -19.19
N THR A 25 47.51 -9.49 -19.29
CA THR A 25 47.19 -8.45 -18.31
C THR A 25 45.72 -8.05 -18.40
N ALA A 26 45.15 -7.93 -19.61
CA ALA A 26 43.73 -7.62 -19.77
C ALA A 26 42.83 -8.71 -19.17
N LYS A 27 43.18 -9.99 -19.37
CA LYS A 27 42.41 -11.13 -18.81
C LYS A 27 42.49 -11.21 -17.29
N TYR A 28 43.70 -11.26 -16.74
CA TYR A 28 43.91 -11.64 -15.34
C TYR A 28 43.96 -10.46 -14.36
N ASN A 29 44.13 -9.21 -14.82
CA ASN A 29 44.17 -8.06 -13.92
C ASN A 29 42.93 -7.17 -13.95
N GLY A 30 42.22 -7.06 -15.08
CA GLY A 30 40.98 -6.27 -15.15
C GLY A 30 39.77 -7.17 -15.20
N LEU A 31 39.67 -7.94 -16.29
CA LEU A 31 38.48 -8.73 -16.59
C LEU A 31 38.14 -9.75 -15.50
N PHE A 32 39.14 -10.49 -15.00
CA PHE A 32 38.93 -11.47 -13.93
C PHE A 32 38.34 -10.84 -12.65
N TYR A 33 38.96 -9.80 -12.12
CA TYR A 33 38.48 -9.13 -10.89
C TYR A 33 37.17 -8.38 -11.08
N ALA A 34 36.90 -7.89 -12.30
CA ALA A 34 35.63 -7.26 -12.59
C ALA A 34 34.49 -8.30 -12.65
N ASN A 35 34.74 -9.47 -13.23
CA ASN A 35 33.77 -10.58 -13.22
C ASN A 35 33.55 -11.14 -11.81
N GLU A 36 34.59 -11.21 -10.98
CA GLU A 36 34.46 -11.57 -9.56
C GLU A 36 33.55 -10.58 -8.81
N ALA A 37 33.66 -9.28 -9.11
CA ALA A 37 32.76 -8.28 -8.55
C ALA A 37 31.32 -8.37 -9.07
N HIS A 38 31.11 -8.80 -10.32
CA HIS A 38 29.78 -9.11 -10.83
C HIS A 38 29.18 -10.33 -10.15
N ALA A 39 29.93 -11.41 -9.99
CA ALA A 39 29.45 -12.61 -9.30
C ALA A 39 29.09 -12.33 -7.83
N GLU A 40 29.89 -11.50 -7.14
CA GLU A 40 29.57 -11.05 -5.77
C GLU A 40 28.30 -10.19 -5.73
N ALA A 41 28.07 -9.36 -6.76
CA ALA A 41 26.86 -8.55 -6.84
C ALA A 41 25.61 -9.38 -7.20
N GLU A 42 25.74 -10.37 -8.10
CA GLU A 42 24.67 -11.31 -8.43
C GLU A 42 24.25 -12.11 -7.18
N LEU A 43 25.20 -12.59 -6.38
CA LEU A 43 24.90 -13.28 -5.13
C LEU A 43 24.19 -12.37 -4.12
N LYS A 44 24.61 -11.11 -3.99
CA LYS A 44 23.91 -10.13 -3.15
C LYS A 44 22.50 -9.83 -3.65
N LEU A 45 22.30 -9.75 -4.96
CA LEU A 45 20.97 -9.58 -5.54
C LEU A 45 20.10 -10.81 -5.25
N GLU A 46 20.64 -12.02 -5.35
CA GLU A 46 19.95 -13.27 -4.99
C GLU A 46 19.57 -13.29 -3.49
N GLU A 47 20.46 -12.86 -2.59
CA GLU A 47 20.19 -12.84 -1.14
C GLU A 47 19.15 -11.80 -0.70
N LEU A 48 19.00 -10.72 -1.47
CA LEU A 48 18.05 -9.63 -1.18
C LEU A 48 16.72 -9.78 -1.91
N HIS A 49 16.64 -10.71 -2.87
CA HIS A 49 15.47 -10.89 -3.72
C HIS A 49 14.67 -12.09 -3.25
N GLU A 50 13.40 -11.86 -2.96
CA GLU A 50 12.42 -12.91 -2.68
C GLU A 50 11.60 -13.18 -3.94
N GLU A 51 11.48 -14.45 -4.31
CA GLU A 51 10.80 -14.85 -5.54
C GLU A 51 9.28 -14.89 -5.33
N ARG A 52 8.53 -14.27 -6.25
CA ARG A 52 7.06 -14.35 -6.28
C ARG A 52 6.64 -15.56 -7.10
N TRP A 53 6.66 -16.73 -6.46
CA TRP A 53 6.50 -18.04 -7.13
C TRP A 53 5.18 -18.24 -7.89
N ASP A 54 4.14 -17.50 -7.54
CA ASP A 54 2.82 -17.60 -8.21
C ASP A 54 2.72 -16.79 -9.50
N GLU A 55 3.62 -15.83 -9.70
CA GLU A 55 3.74 -15.05 -10.92
C GLU A 55 4.81 -15.60 -11.85
N VAL A 56 4.72 -15.31 -13.14
CA VAL A 56 5.74 -15.72 -14.11
C VAL A 56 7.06 -15.02 -13.75
N LEU A 57 8.04 -15.81 -13.26
CA LEU A 57 9.27 -15.25 -12.71
C LEU A 57 10.08 -14.53 -13.80
N PRO A 58 10.75 -13.41 -13.46
CA PRO A 58 11.68 -12.78 -14.37
C PRO A 58 12.91 -13.68 -14.58
N LEU A 59 13.30 -13.88 -15.85
CA LEU A 59 14.46 -14.67 -16.24
C LEU A 59 15.79 -14.05 -15.78
N PHE A 60 15.78 -12.75 -15.50
CA PHE A 60 16.93 -12.02 -14.98
C PHE A 60 16.51 -11.29 -13.70
N LEU A 61 17.30 -11.47 -12.64
CA LEU A 61 17.21 -10.56 -11.50
C LEU A 61 17.70 -9.18 -11.93
N GLU A 62 16.95 -8.20 -11.51
CA GLU A 62 17.02 -6.85 -11.98
C GLU A 62 17.13 -5.96 -10.74
N ALA A 63 18.15 -5.10 -10.69
CA ALA A 63 18.32 -4.24 -9.52
C ALA A 63 17.21 -3.17 -9.50
N ASP A 64 16.45 -3.13 -8.41
CA ASP A 64 15.57 -2.02 -8.05
C ASP A 64 16.38 -0.87 -7.43
N GLU A 65 15.74 0.26 -7.16
CA GLU A 65 16.45 1.44 -6.64
C GLU A 65 17.12 1.17 -5.29
N SER A 66 16.55 0.30 -4.45
CA SER A 66 17.09 -0.02 -3.13
C SER A 66 18.24 -1.03 -3.18
N THR A 67 18.12 -2.13 -3.94
CA THR A 67 19.20 -3.14 -4.06
C THR A 67 20.35 -2.65 -4.91
N ALA A 68 20.08 -1.80 -5.93
CA ALA A 68 21.11 -1.21 -6.77
C ALA A 68 22.14 -0.46 -5.92
N GLN A 69 21.70 0.28 -4.90
CA GLN A 69 22.58 1.03 -3.99
C GLN A 69 23.57 0.11 -3.27
N GLN A 70 23.14 -1.08 -2.84
CA GLN A 70 23.99 -2.01 -2.10
C GLN A 70 25.07 -2.66 -2.98
N ILE A 71 24.83 -2.77 -4.28
CA ILE A 71 25.79 -3.33 -5.26
C ILE A 71 26.66 -2.27 -5.95
N PHE A 72 26.38 -0.97 -5.78
CA PHE A 72 27.15 0.13 -6.40
C PHE A 72 28.66 0.04 -6.18
N PRO A 73 29.19 -0.25 -4.98
CA PRO A 73 30.63 -0.35 -4.77
C PRO A 73 31.28 -1.46 -5.62
N LEU A 74 30.58 -2.59 -5.77
CA LEU A 74 31.04 -3.71 -6.59
C LEU A 74 31.04 -3.34 -8.08
N MET A 75 30.00 -2.63 -8.54
CA MET A 75 29.91 -2.15 -9.90
C MET A 75 30.96 -1.08 -10.22
N GLU A 76 31.22 -0.14 -9.30
CA GLU A 76 32.31 0.85 -9.44
C GLU A 76 33.68 0.17 -9.51
N ARG A 77 33.92 -0.85 -8.67
CA ARG A 77 35.13 -1.67 -8.73
C ARG A 77 35.28 -2.32 -10.11
N ALA A 78 34.23 -2.93 -10.65
CA ALA A 78 34.24 -3.52 -11.98
C ALA A 78 34.54 -2.48 -13.08
N ILE A 79 33.87 -1.32 -13.05
CA ILE A 79 34.06 -0.22 -14.00
C ILE A 79 35.51 0.28 -13.94
N GLU A 80 36.07 0.52 -12.76
CA GLU A 80 37.43 1.05 -12.61
C GLU A 80 38.47 0.06 -13.18
N LYS A 81 38.35 -1.23 -12.84
CA LYS A 81 39.29 -2.26 -13.30
C LYS A 81 39.25 -2.43 -14.81
N CYS A 82 38.06 -2.50 -15.40
CA CYS A 82 37.89 -2.64 -16.84
C CYS A 82 38.31 -1.37 -17.59
N THR A 83 37.95 -0.18 -17.10
CA THR A 83 38.33 1.10 -17.72
C THR A 83 39.86 1.25 -17.73
N ARG A 84 40.53 0.88 -16.64
CA ARG A 84 41.99 0.90 -16.57
C ARG A 84 42.63 -0.07 -17.58
N VAL A 85 42.01 -1.21 -17.86
CA VAL A 85 42.46 -2.14 -18.89
C VAL A 85 42.26 -1.54 -20.28
N VAL A 86 41.09 -1.00 -20.56
CA VAL A 86 40.78 -0.33 -21.84
C VAL A 86 41.79 0.80 -22.09
N ASP A 87 42.05 1.67 -21.12
CA ASP A 87 42.98 2.79 -21.26
C ASP A 87 44.44 2.35 -21.50
N ARG A 88 44.91 1.34 -20.76
CA ARG A 88 46.34 0.97 -20.72
C ARG A 88 46.72 -0.19 -21.65
N HIS A 89 45.75 -0.99 -22.08
CA HIS A 89 45.99 -2.21 -22.84
C HIS A 89 45.27 -2.27 -24.19
N THR A 90 44.53 -1.24 -24.58
CA THR A 90 44.09 -1.06 -25.97
C THR A 90 45.30 -0.79 -26.86
N MET A 91 45.55 -1.69 -27.81
CA MET A 91 46.67 -1.59 -28.73
C MET A 91 46.26 -0.87 -30.01
N ALA A 92 46.83 0.31 -30.26
CA ALA A 92 46.62 1.09 -31.48
C ALA A 92 47.96 1.48 -32.16
N PRO A 93 48.75 0.50 -32.64
CA PRO A 93 50.01 0.76 -33.33
C PRO A 93 49.78 1.46 -34.68
N PRO A 94 50.64 2.42 -35.09
CA PRO A 94 50.55 3.05 -36.41
C PRO A 94 50.62 2.03 -37.55
N LYS A 95 49.97 2.29 -38.69
CA LYS A 95 49.93 1.38 -39.87
C LYS A 95 51.30 0.86 -40.33
N ARG A 96 52.36 1.64 -40.12
CA ARG A 96 53.76 1.27 -40.46
C ARG A 96 54.40 0.27 -39.48
N MET A 97 53.84 0.12 -38.29
CA MET A 97 54.31 -0.74 -37.20
C MET A 97 53.39 -1.95 -36.95
N THR A 98 52.20 -1.99 -37.55
CA THR A 98 51.33 -3.18 -37.61
C THR A 98 51.99 -4.29 -38.43
N LYS A 99 52.05 -5.49 -37.88
CA LYS A 99 52.55 -6.69 -38.57
C LYS A 99 51.37 -7.44 -39.18
N SER A 100 51.54 -7.90 -40.42
CA SER A 100 50.55 -8.78 -41.05
C SER A 100 50.62 -10.16 -40.40
N PHE A 101 49.57 -10.50 -39.65
CA PHE A 101 49.32 -11.85 -39.15
C PHE A 101 47.96 -12.30 -39.70
N ASN A 102 47.80 -13.59 -40.00
CA ASN A 102 46.57 -14.17 -40.55
C ASN A 102 45.31 -14.08 -39.64
N ARG A 103 45.41 -13.44 -38.46
CA ARG A 103 44.27 -13.13 -37.57
C ARG A 103 44.51 -11.77 -36.87
N PRO A 104 43.72 -10.72 -37.15
CA PRO A 104 44.09 -9.33 -36.85
C PRO A 104 43.66 -8.82 -35.45
N VAL A 105 43.27 -9.67 -34.50
CA VAL A 105 42.92 -9.18 -33.15
C VAL A 105 44.21 -8.90 -32.36
N MET A 106 44.41 -7.64 -31.96
CA MET A 106 45.61 -7.23 -31.23
C MET A 106 45.50 -7.58 -29.75
N ASN A 107 44.39 -7.20 -29.13
CA ASN A 107 43.98 -7.60 -27.79
C ASN A 107 42.54 -8.11 -27.89
N LYS A 108 42.31 -9.35 -27.42
CA LYS A 108 41.06 -10.08 -27.63
C LYS A 108 40.04 -9.95 -26.50
N TRP A 109 40.37 -9.17 -25.47
CA TRP A 109 39.55 -9.03 -24.26
C TRP A 109 38.99 -7.61 -24.12
N ILE A 110 39.21 -6.73 -25.10
CA ILE A 110 38.84 -5.32 -24.97
C ILE A 110 37.32 -5.14 -25.05
N ASP A 111 36.70 -5.81 -26.01
CA ASP A 111 35.26 -6.04 -26.13
C ASP A 111 34.65 -6.62 -24.85
N ASP A 112 35.26 -7.67 -24.27
CA ASP A 112 34.79 -8.25 -23.01
C ASP A 112 34.84 -7.23 -21.85
N ASN A 113 35.92 -6.43 -21.75
CA ASN A 113 36.03 -5.39 -20.73
C ASN A 113 34.97 -4.28 -20.92
N TYR A 114 34.69 -3.87 -22.16
CA TYR A 114 33.61 -2.93 -22.46
C TYR A 114 32.24 -3.53 -22.13
N THR A 115 32.03 -4.81 -22.40
CA THR A 115 30.78 -5.51 -22.07
C THR A 115 30.54 -5.49 -20.56
N VAL A 116 31.56 -5.79 -19.76
CA VAL A 116 31.50 -5.71 -18.30
C VAL A 116 31.22 -4.29 -17.80
N ILE A 117 31.82 -3.27 -18.43
CA ILE A 117 31.52 -1.85 -18.11
C ILE A 117 30.05 -1.53 -18.40
N GLY A 118 29.53 -1.96 -19.55
CA GLY A 118 28.14 -1.75 -19.93
C GLY A 118 27.16 -2.42 -18.95
N LYS A 119 27.42 -3.69 -18.60
CA LYS A 119 26.66 -4.43 -17.58
C LYS A 119 26.69 -3.72 -16.22
N SER A 120 27.85 -3.22 -15.81
CA SER A 120 27.96 -2.49 -14.54
C SER A 120 27.16 -1.19 -14.55
N TYR A 121 27.17 -0.42 -15.64
CA TYR A 121 26.31 0.77 -15.71
C TYR A 121 24.82 0.41 -15.73
N TYR A 122 24.44 -0.69 -16.39
CA TYR A 122 23.07 -1.20 -16.38
C TYR A 122 22.61 -1.57 -14.97
N LEU A 123 23.38 -2.40 -14.24
CA LEU A 123 23.06 -2.78 -12.86
C LEU A 123 23.08 -1.60 -11.88
N LYS A 124 23.77 -0.51 -12.22
CA LYS A 124 23.74 0.74 -11.46
C LYS A 124 22.52 1.63 -11.75
N GLY A 125 21.65 1.24 -12.69
CA GLY A 125 20.56 2.08 -13.19
C GLY A 125 20.99 3.24 -14.09
N ASP A 126 22.28 3.37 -14.45
CA ASP A 126 22.77 4.41 -15.38
C ASP A 126 22.59 3.92 -16.83
N TYR A 127 21.32 3.72 -17.21
CA TYR A 127 20.90 3.22 -18.52
C TYR A 127 21.45 4.05 -19.69
N PRO A 128 21.52 5.40 -19.64
CA PRO A 128 22.10 6.19 -20.73
C PRO A 128 23.57 5.86 -21.00
N LYS A 129 24.39 5.64 -19.96
CA LYS A 129 25.79 5.22 -20.17
C LYS A 129 25.88 3.78 -20.64
N ALA A 130 25.02 2.89 -20.13
CA ALA A 130 24.96 1.52 -20.63
C ALA A 130 24.65 1.50 -22.14
N GLU A 131 23.65 2.27 -22.58
CA GLU A 131 23.28 2.43 -24.00
C GLU A 131 24.46 2.95 -24.84
N GLU A 132 25.19 3.97 -24.36
CA GLU A 132 26.36 4.50 -25.05
C GLU A 132 27.43 3.42 -25.26
N ILE A 133 27.73 2.63 -24.23
CA ILE A 133 28.74 1.58 -24.25
C ILE A 133 28.32 0.42 -25.16
N PHE A 134 27.09 -0.07 -25.06
CA PHE A 134 26.61 -1.15 -25.93
C PHE A 134 26.46 -0.70 -27.39
N THR A 135 26.07 0.55 -27.63
CA THR A 135 26.07 1.15 -28.98
C THR A 135 27.49 1.24 -29.56
N TYR A 136 28.47 1.59 -28.73
CA TYR A 136 29.88 1.58 -29.12
C TYR A 136 30.34 0.17 -29.48
N LEU A 137 30.01 -0.83 -28.67
CA LEU A 137 30.32 -2.24 -28.92
C LEU A 137 29.75 -2.71 -30.26
N VAL A 138 28.45 -2.56 -30.49
CA VAL A 138 27.78 -2.93 -31.76
C VAL A 138 28.46 -2.31 -32.99
N ARG A 139 29.05 -1.11 -32.86
CA ARG A 139 29.72 -0.42 -33.98
C ARG A 139 31.18 -0.81 -34.19
N THR A 140 31.82 -1.42 -33.19
CA THR A 140 33.29 -1.56 -33.16
C THR A 140 33.78 -2.98 -33.06
N VAL A 141 32.98 -3.89 -32.51
CA VAL A 141 33.31 -5.32 -32.46
C VAL A 141 33.10 -5.96 -33.82
N ASP A 142 33.91 -6.98 -34.12
CA ASP A 142 33.83 -7.79 -35.34
C ASP A 142 33.84 -9.25 -34.88
N GLY A 143 32.66 -9.86 -34.79
CA GLY A 143 32.48 -11.21 -34.27
C GLY A 143 31.06 -11.51 -33.78
N ALA A 144 30.55 -12.68 -34.13
CA ALA A 144 29.18 -13.09 -33.84
C ALA A 144 28.84 -13.07 -32.33
N ASP A 145 29.72 -13.57 -31.46
CA ASP A 145 29.50 -13.55 -30.01
C ASP A 145 29.35 -12.13 -29.47
N ALA A 146 30.28 -11.24 -29.81
CA ALA A 146 30.29 -9.87 -29.33
C ALA A 146 29.09 -9.08 -29.86
N GLU A 147 28.66 -9.32 -31.10
CA GLU A 147 27.44 -8.74 -31.65
C GLU A 147 26.18 -9.23 -30.94
N ALA A 148 26.02 -10.54 -30.73
CA ALA A 148 24.87 -11.13 -30.04
C ALA A 148 24.76 -10.62 -28.60
N TRP A 149 25.87 -10.59 -27.85
CA TRP A 149 25.91 -10.01 -26.51
C TRP A 149 25.55 -8.52 -26.52
N ALA A 150 26.18 -7.72 -27.38
CA ALA A 150 25.95 -6.28 -27.39
C ALA A 150 24.49 -5.92 -27.77
N PHE A 151 23.89 -6.61 -28.74
CA PHE A 151 22.49 -6.37 -29.11
C PHE A 151 21.50 -6.87 -28.07
N SER A 152 21.73 -8.03 -27.44
CA SER A 152 20.84 -8.53 -26.38
C SER A 152 20.87 -7.63 -25.15
N TRP A 153 22.04 -7.15 -24.72
CA TRP A 153 22.14 -6.17 -23.64
C TRP A 153 21.55 -4.80 -24.00
N LEU A 154 21.73 -4.34 -25.24
CA LEU A 154 21.08 -3.11 -25.71
C LEU A 154 19.55 -3.24 -25.69
N GLY A 155 19.03 -4.42 -26.04
CA GLY A 155 17.62 -4.76 -25.91
C GLY A 155 17.13 -4.65 -24.47
N ARG A 156 17.83 -5.27 -23.52
CA ARG A 156 17.54 -5.15 -22.08
C ARG A 156 17.54 -3.71 -21.60
N THR A 157 18.57 -2.92 -21.94
CA THR A 157 18.63 -1.49 -21.59
C THR A 157 17.40 -0.74 -22.08
N HIS A 158 16.98 -0.98 -23.33
CA HIS A 158 15.80 -0.31 -23.89
C HIS A 158 14.48 -0.76 -23.26
N MET A 159 14.36 -2.04 -22.88
CA MET A 159 13.21 -2.55 -22.13
C MET A 159 13.08 -1.81 -20.78
N ARG A 160 14.17 -1.62 -20.06
CA ARG A 160 14.16 -0.88 -18.78
C ARG A 160 13.83 0.59 -18.93
N THR A 161 14.21 1.22 -20.03
CA THR A 161 13.86 2.63 -20.30
C THR A 161 12.46 2.81 -20.89
N GLY A 162 11.69 1.74 -21.11
CA GLY A 162 10.37 1.80 -21.74
C GLY A 162 10.37 2.12 -23.24
N ASP A 163 11.52 2.03 -23.92
CA ASP A 163 11.63 2.31 -25.36
C ASP A 163 11.45 1.02 -26.17
N GLU A 164 10.20 0.58 -26.28
CA GLU A 164 9.83 -0.69 -26.91
C GLU A 164 10.31 -0.80 -28.37
N ILE A 165 10.27 0.31 -29.12
CA ILE A 165 10.68 0.33 -30.53
C ILE A 165 12.18 0.04 -30.65
N LYS A 166 13.01 0.69 -29.83
CA LYS A 166 14.45 0.43 -29.85
C LYS A 166 14.76 -0.97 -29.30
N ALA A 167 14.06 -1.43 -28.27
CA ALA A 167 14.20 -2.77 -27.72
C ALA A 167 13.96 -3.83 -28.81
N LYS A 168 12.80 -3.79 -29.48
CA LYS A 168 12.45 -4.70 -30.57
C LYS A 168 13.48 -4.71 -31.70
N ASN A 169 13.95 -3.53 -32.11
CA ASN A 169 14.96 -3.40 -33.17
C ASN A 169 16.32 -3.98 -32.77
N ALA A 170 16.74 -3.82 -31.51
CA ALA A 170 17.97 -4.40 -30.99
C ALA A 170 17.85 -5.94 -30.90
N LEU A 171 16.75 -6.45 -30.35
CA LEU A 171 16.51 -7.87 -30.18
C LEU A 171 16.36 -8.63 -31.50
N THR A 172 15.68 -8.04 -32.49
CA THR A 172 15.61 -8.61 -33.86
C THR A 172 17.01 -8.77 -34.48
N LYS A 173 17.92 -7.82 -34.19
CA LYS A 173 19.30 -7.92 -34.65
C LYS A 173 20.06 -9.00 -33.88
N ALA A 174 19.88 -9.09 -32.56
CA ALA A 174 20.48 -10.15 -31.74
C ALA A 174 20.09 -11.55 -32.25
N GLU A 175 18.80 -11.76 -32.52
CA GLU A 175 18.25 -13.02 -33.05
C GLU A 175 18.86 -13.41 -34.40
N SER A 176 19.17 -12.42 -35.24
CA SER A 176 19.73 -12.66 -36.58
C SER A 176 21.17 -13.21 -36.56
N VAL A 177 21.87 -13.16 -35.43
CA VAL A 177 23.28 -13.58 -35.29
C VAL A 177 23.40 -15.09 -35.08
N ARG A 178 23.39 -15.85 -36.18
CA ARG A 178 23.34 -17.33 -36.14
C ARG A 178 24.64 -18.04 -35.77
N ASP A 179 25.79 -17.40 -35.98
CA ASP A 179 27.12 -18.02 -35.80
C ASP A 179 27.72 -17.79 -34.40
N ALA A 180 26.95 -17.24 -33.47
CA ALA A 180 27.38 -17.01 -32.09
C ALA A 180 27.54 -18.32 -31.29
N SER A 181 28.31 -18.28 -30.21
CA SER A 181 28.43 -19.36 -29.23
C SER A 181 27.12 -19.70 -28.54
N ASP A 182 27.05 -20.91 -27.98
CA ASP A 182 25.87 -21.41 -27.30
C ASP A 182 25.49 -20.50 -26.11
N ASP A 183 26.46 -20.02 -25.33
CA ASP A 183 26.24 -19.08 -24.23
C ASP A 183 25.59 -17.75 -24.70
N ALA A 184 26.10 -17.17 -25.79
CA ALA A 184 25.59 -15.92 -26.34
C ALA A 184 24.17 -16.08 -26.92
N LYS A 185 23.90 -17.22 -27.54
CA LYS A 185 22.57 -17.58 -28.05
C LYS A 185 21.59 -17.82 -26.92
N ALA A 186 21.96 -18.60 -25.91
CA ALA A 186 21.13 -18.88 -24.75
C ALA A 186 20.69 -17.58 -24.07
N HIS A 187 21.63 -16.66 -23.80
CA HIS A 187 21.29 -15.35 -23.26
C HIS A 187 20.36 -14.56 -24.20
N THR A 188 20.62 -14.55 -25.51
CA THR A 188 19.76 -13.85 -26.48
C THR A 188 18.32 -14.38 -26.47
N TRP A 189 18.15 -15.71 -26.44
CA TRP A 189 16.84 -16.34 -26.35
C TRP A 189 16.14 -16.05 -25.03
N MET A 190 16.85 -16.06 -23.91
CA MET A 190 16.29 -15.67 -22.61
C MET A 190 15.84 -14.21 -22.60
N VAL A 191 16.59 -13.28 -23.21
CA VAL A 191 16.18 -11.88 -23.31
C VAL A 191 14.95 -11.72 -24.23
N LEU A 192 14.89 -12.45 -25.34
CA LEU A 192 13.71 -12.48 -26.20
C LEU A 192 12.49 -13.04 -25.46
N ALA A 193 12.65 -14.11 -24.69
CA ALA A 193 11.59 -14.65 -23.85
C ALA A 193 11.13 -13.64 -22.80
N GLN A 194 12.05 -12.98 -22.08
CA GLN A 194 11.71 -11.93 -21.12
C GLN A 194 10.92 -10.80 -21.80
N TYR A 195 11.34 -10.36 -22.98
CA TYR A 195 10.63 -9.34 -23.75
C TYR A 195 9.21 -9.77 -24.10
N LYS A 196 8.98 -11.06 -24.36
CA LYS A 196 7.65 -11.61 -24.62
C LYS A 196 6.81 -11.79 -23.38
N ILE A 197 7.40 -12.17 -22.25
CA ILE A 197 6.73 -12.23 -20.94
C ILE A 197 6.21 -10.83 -20.55
N LEU A 198 7.03 -9.78 -20.70
CA LEU A 198 6.61 -8.39 -20.41
C LEU A 198 5.51 -7.86 -21.36
N GLN A 199 5.16 -8.59 -22.40
CA GLN A 199 4.08 -8.25 -23.33
C GLN A 199 2.91 -9.25 -23.19
N GLU A 200 2.95 -10.11 -22.17
CA GLU A 200 1.99 -11.20 -21.91
C GLU A 200 1.84 -12.19 -23.10
N GLU A 201 2.84 -12.23 -23.99
CA GLU A 201 2.88 -13.15 -25.14
C GLU A 201 3.52 -14.49 -24.74
N TYR A 202 2.88 -15.24 -23.84
CA TYR A 202 3.43 -16.46 -23.25
C TYR A 202 3.77 -17.56 -24.26
N GLU A 203 3.01 -17.71 -25.35
CA GLU A 203 3.32 -18.67 -26.40
C GLU A 203 4.65 -18.38 -27.11
N ALA A 204 4.92 -17.10 -27.39
CA ALA A 204 6.18 -16.70 -28.00
C ALA A 204 7.34 -16.84 -27.01
N ALA A 205 7.11 -16.52 -25.73
CA ALA A 205 8.09 -16.71 -24.67
C ALA A 205 8.49 -18.18 -24.52
N ALA A 206 7.52 -19.10 -24.42
CA ALA A 206 7.75 -20.53 -24.29
C ALA A 206 8.63 -21.10 -25.41
N ARG A 207 8.37 -20.71 -26.67
CA ARG A 207 9.21 -21.13 -27.82
C ARG A 207 10.66 -20.67 -27.68
N HIS A 208 10.88 -19.43 -27.25
CA HIS A 208 12.25 -18.93 -27.04
C HIS A 208 12.95 -19.65 -25.87
N LEU A 209 12.24 -20.02 -24.81
CA LEU A 209 12.78 -20.81 -23.70
C LEU A 209 13.13 -22.25 -24.13
N GLU A 210 12.27 -22.89 -24.92
CA GLU A 210 12.53 -24.20 -25.53
C GLU A 210 13.79 -24.18 -26.42
N ASP A 211 14.04 -23.09 -27.15
CA ASP A 211 15.26 -22.90 -27.95
C ASP A 211 16.51 -22.65 -27.07
N ALA A 212 16.34 -22.07 -25.87
CA ALA A 212 17.43 -21.81 -24.93
C ALA A 212 17.88 -23.06 -24.17
N LEU A 213 16.96 -23.92 -23.72
CA LEU A 213 17.23 -25.08 -22.85
C LEU A 213 18.30 -26.08 -23.36
N PRO A 214 18.38 -26.40 -24.67
CA PRO A 214 19.41 -27.29 -25.21
C PRO A 214 20.82 -26.68 -25.18
N LEU A 215 20.92 -25.35 -25.11
CA LEU A 215 22.19 -24.61 -25.12
C LEU A 215 22.77 -24.45 -23.71
N LEU A 216 21.94 -24.57 -22.67
CA LEU A 216 22.35 -24.44 -21.27
C LEU A 216 23.03 -25.71 -20.73
N GLY A 217 23.95 -25.53 -19.81
CA GLY A 217 24.63 -26.64 -19.13
C GLY A 217 23.65 -27.53 -18.36
N LYS A 218 24.00 -28.80 -18.15
CA LYS A 218 23.13 -29.76 -17.43
C LYS A 218 22.92 -29.46 -15.94
N LYS A 219 23.81 -28.68 -15.33
CA LYS A 219 23.81 -28.30 -13.91
C LYS A 219 24.06 -26.79 -13.78
N ASP A 220 23.33 -26.05 -14.59
CA ASP A 220 23.45 -24.60 -14.70
C ASP A 220 22.23 -23.98 -14.01
N LYS A 221 22.42 -23.07 -13.04
CA LYS A 221 21.33 -22.43 -12.30
C LYS A 221 20.31 -21.78 -13.24
N ALA A 222 20.80 -21.19 -14.34
CA ALA A 222 19.93 -20.59 -15.36
C ALA A 222 18.98 -21.62 -15.99
N ARG A 223 19.39 -22.89 -16.09
CA ARG A 223 18.53 -23.97 -16.60
C ARG A 223 17.34 -24.20 -15.68
N THR A 224 17.55 -24.20 -14.37
CA THR A 224 16.46 -24.43 -13.40
C THR A 224 15.40 -23.34 -13.54
N ARG A 225 15.81 -22.07 -13.50
CA ARG A 225 14.90 -20.93 -13.68
C ARG A 225 14.21 -20.95 -15.05
N VAL A 226 14.94 -21.19 -16.14
CA VAL A 226 14.34 -21.26 -17.50
C VAL A 226 13.30 -22.38 -17.61
N THR A 227 13.55 -23.54 -16.98
CA THR A 227 12.61 -24.66 -16.98
C THR A 227 11.35 -24.31 -16.17
N PHE A 228 11.53 -23.68 -15.02
CA PHE A 228 10.42 -23.23 -14.17
C PHE A 228 9.57 -22.16 -14.85
N VAL A 229 10.19 -21.13 -15.43
CA VAL A 229 9.48 -20.07 -16.18
C VAL A 229 8.80 -20.63 -17.42
N LEU A 230 9.39 -21.63 -18.09
CA LEU A 230 8.71 -22.33 -19.18
C LEU A 230 7.44 -23.02 -18.70
N ALA A 231 7.48 -23.70 -17.55
CA ALA A 231 6.32 -24.32 -16.94
C ALA A 231 5.22 -23.30 -16.61
N GLN A 232 5.60 -22.15 -16.03
CA GLN A 232 4.67 -21.05 -15.75
C GLN A 232 4.06 -20.47 -17.05
N CYS A 233 4.85 -20.21 -18.10
CA CYS A 233 4.30 -19.77 -19.38
C CYS A 233 3.33 -20.80 -19.98
N LEU A 234 3.62 -22.10 -19.88
CA LEU A 234 2.74 -23.17 -20.35
C LEU A 234 1.42 -23.20 -19.54
N ARG A 235 1.49 -22.98 -18.22
CA ARG A 235 0.32 -22.86 -17.34
C ARG A 235 -0.58 -21.69 -17.76
N GLU A 236 -0.01 -20.50 -17.97
CA GLU A 236 -0.76 -19.31 -18.42
C GLU A 236 -1.39 -19.49 -19.82
N MET A 237 -0.78 -20.30 -20.68
CA MET A 237 -1.35 -20.68 -21.98
C MET A 237 -2.50 -21.71 -21.87
N GLY A 238 -2.70 -22.31 -20.69
CA GLY A 238 -3.65 -23.40 -20.46
C GLY A 238 -3.13 -24.80 -20.85
N ASP A 239 -1.85 -24.94 -21.24
CA ASP A 239 -1.20 -26.22 -21.55
C ASP A 239 -0.69 -26.90 -20.27
N LYS A 240 -1.65 -27.23 -19.39
CA LYS A 240 -1.39 -27.69 -18.01
C LYS A 240 -0.66 -29.04 -17.94
N GLU A 241 -0.90 -29.94 -18.90
CA GLU A 241 -0.20 -31.23 -18.96
C GLU A 241 1.31 -31.04 -19.12
N ARG A 242 1.73 -30.19 -20.08
CA ARG A 242 3.15 -29.90 -20.29
C ARG A 242 3.74 -29.04 -19.19
N ALA A 243 2.96 -28.11 -18.62
CA ALA A 243 3.39 -27.33 -17.46
C ALA A 243 3.75 -28.25 -16.28
N ILE A 244 2.89 -29.24 -15.98
CA ILE A 244 3.13 -30.26 -14.95
C ILE A 244 4.43 -31.04 -15.22
N GLU A 245 4.66 -31.47 -16.46
CA GLU A 245 5.89 -32.18 -16.84
C GLU A 245 7.16 -31.33 -16.59
N GLU A 246 7.13 -30.04 -16.93
CA GLU A 246 8.28 -29.14 -16.74
C GLU A 246 8.47 -28.77 -15.25
N PHE A 247 7.40 -28.59 -14.47
CA PHE A 247 7.49 -28.43 -13.00
C PHE A 247 8.07 -29.68 -12.33
N GLN A 248 7.65 -30.87 -12.77
CA GLN A 248 8.24 -32.13 -12.33
C GLN A 248 9.73 -32.20 -12.67
N ALA A 249 10.12 -31.75 -13.87
CA ALA A 249 11.51 -31.72 -14.28
C ALA A 249 12.36 -30.82 -13.38
N VAL A 250 11.81 -29.71 -12.87
CA VAL A 250 12.43 -28.86 -11.85
C VAL A 250 12.54 -29.59 -10.51
N ALA A 251 11.47 -30.23 -10.03
CA ALA A 251 11.49 -31.01 -8.79
C ALA A 251 12.54 -32.15 -8.81
N ASP A 252 12.84 -32.71 -9.97
CA ASP A 252 13.88 -33.72 -10.15
C ASP A 252 15.32 -33.15 -10.13
N MET A 253 15.50 -31.82 -10.19
CA MET A 253 16.80 -31.13 -10.15
C MET A 253 17.37 -31.02 -8.74
N ARG A 254 17.58 -32.14 -8.05
CA ARG A 254 18.10 -32.23 -6.66
C ARG A 254 19.53 -31.68 -6.42
N TRP A 255 20.13 -31.05 -7.43
CA TRP A 255 21.43 -30.39 -7.34
C TRP A 255 21.32 -28.88 -7.13
N GLU A 256 20.12 -28.32 -7.29
CA GLU A 256 19.79 -26.93 -6.98
C GLU A 256 19.44 -26.75 -5.49
N ASP A 257 19.31 -25.50 -5.06
CA ASP A 257 18.73 -25.11 -3.78
C ASP A 257 17.34 -25.73 -3.58
N TYR A 258 17.06 -26.14 -2.34
CA TYR A 258 15.89 -26.98 -2.01
C TYR A 258 14.56 -26.31 -2.37
N GLU A 259 14.49 -24.99 -2.27
CA GLU A 259 13.31 -24.19 -2.57
C GLU A 259 12.82 -24.42 -4.00
N TRP A 260 13.70 -24.49 -5.01
CA TRP A 260 13.31 -24.82 -6.39
C TRP A 260 12.66 -26.21 -6.49
N VAL A 261 13.19 -27.18 -5.75
CA VAL A 261 12.63 -28.54 -5.73
C VAL A 261 11.26 -28.53 -5.07
N PHE A 262 11.12 -27.81 -3.96
CA PHE A 262 9.87 -27.63 -3.25
C PHE A 262 8.81 -26.96 -4.14
N GLN A 263 9.15 -25.84 -4.77
CA GLN A 263 8.26 -25.08 -5.64
C GLN A 263 7.89 -25.86 -6.91
N GLY A 264 8.80 -26.67 -7.46
CA GLY A 264 8.45 -27.60 -8.53
C GLY A 264 7.33 -28.56 -8.15
N ASN A 265 7.35 -29.12 -6.93
CA ASN A 265 6.29 -30.01 -6.45
C ASN A 265 4.98 -29.24 -6.18
N ILE A 266 5.05 -28.10 -5.52
CA ILE A 266 3.88 -27.26 -5.18
C ILE A 266 3.20 -26.75 -6.44
N GLN A 267 3.94 -26.13 -7.36
CA GLN A 267 3.36 -25.54 -8.57
C GLN A 267 2.79 -26.60 -9.51
N GLN A 268 3.34 -27.82 -9.52
CA GLN A 268 2.72 -28.95 -10.19
C GLN A 268 1.33 -29.27 -9.61
N ALA A 269 1.22 -29.31 -8.28
CA ALA A 269 -0.05 -29.53 -7.60
C ALA A 269 -1.06 -28.40 -7.88
N MET A 270 -0.61 -27.15 -7.82
CA MET A 270 -1.41 -25.97 -8.13
C MET A 270 -1.86 -25.90 -9.60
N THR A 271 -1.15 -26.58 -10.50
CA THR A 271 -1.50 -26.65 -11.94
C THR A 271 -2.48 -27.78 -12.26
N TYR A 272 -2.77 -28.66 -11.31
CA TYR A 272 -3.68 -29.79 -11.50
C TYR A 272 -5.09 -29.33 -11.91
N GLU A 273 -5.71 -30.12 -12.77
CA GLU A 273 -7.14 -30.05 -13.07
C GLU A 273 -7.73 -31.44 -13.03
N ARG A 274 -8.91 -31.54 -12.43
CA ARG A 274 -9.65 -32.81 -12.35
C ARG A 274 -9.98 -33.39 -13.73
N ARG A 275 -10.10 -32.55 -14.75
CA ARG A 275 -10.38 -33.00 -16.12
C ARG A 275 -9.24 -33.84 -16.72
N ASN A 276 -8.00 -33.61 -16.29
CA ASN A 276 -6.80 -34.17 -16.91
C ASN A 276 -6.22 -35.35 -16.12
N GLY A 277 -6.77 -35.70 -14.94
CA GLY A 277 -6.21 -36.77 -14.13
C GLY A 277 -6.97 -37.07 -12.83
N ASN A 278 -6.29 -37.80 -11.94
CA ASN A 278 -6.74 -38.11 -10.59
C ASN A 278 -5.79 -37.43 -9.60
N SER A 279 -6.33 -36.85 -8.52
CA SER A 279 -5.59 -36.11 -7.51
C SER A 279 -4.84 -37.00 -6.53
N ASP A 280 -5.16 -38.30 -6.43
CA ASP A 280 -4.56 -39.21 -5.44
C ASP A 280 -3.03 -39.14 -5.38
N ALA A 281 -2.35 -39.11 -6.53
CA ALA A 281 -0.88 -39.07 -6.58
C ALA A 281 -0.31 -37.70 -6.15
N ILE A 282 -1.08 -36.63 -6.34
CA ILE A 282 -0.71 -35.26 -5.94
C ILE A 282 -0.94 -35.08 -4.44
N VAL A 283 -2.07 -35.58 -3.94
CA VAL A 283 -2.37 -35.59 -2.50
C VAL A 283 -1.31 -36.42 -1.76
N GLU A 284 -0.98 -37.63 -2.23
CA GLU A 284 0.08 -38.46 -1.63
C GLU A 284 1.43 -37.73 -1.62
N LEU A 285 1.79 -37.02 -2.71
CA LEU A 285 2.99 -36.20 -2.77
C LEU A 285 2.97 -35.07 -1.71
N LEU A 286 1.86 -34.35 -1.58
CA LEU A 286 1.74 -33.24 -0.62
C LEU A 286 1.70 -33.73 0.83
N GLU A 287 1.05 -34.86 1.11
CA GLU A 287 1.07 -35.51 2.43
C GLU A 287 2.49 -35.96 2.80
N ASP A 288 3.22 -36.59 1.88
CA ASP A 288 4.64 -36.93 2.06
C ASP A 288 5.49 -35.67 2.33
N MET A 289 5.14 -34.54 1.73
CA MET A 289 5.80 -33.25 1.98
C MET A 289 5.49 -32.70 3.37
N LEU A 290 4.27 -32.88 3.91
CA LEU A 290 3.95 -32.50 5.30
C LEU A 290 4.78 -33.29 6.32
N ASP A 291 5.11 -34.55 6.01
CA ASP A 291 5.91 -35.41 6.88
C ASP A 291 7.43 -35.18 6.79
N ASP A 292 7.92 -34.53 5.72
CA ASP A 292 9.36 -34.23 5.55
C ASP A 292 9.76 -33.01 6.39
N LYS A 293 10.69 -33.23 7.33
CA LYS A 293 11.28 -32.18 8.19
C LYS A 293 11.91 -31.03 7.42
N LYS A 294 12.28 -31.20 6.14
CA LYS A 294 12.79 -30.10 5.32
C LYS A 294 11.73 -29.05 4.99
N ASN A 295 10.45 -29.41 5.07
CA ASN A 295 9.33 -28.54 4.75
C ASN A 295 8.75 -27.84 5.97
N GLU A 296 9.39 -27.93 7.14
CA GLU A 296 8.90 -27.30 8.38
C GLU A 296 8.67 -25.79 8.21
N ALA A 297 9.48 -25.12 7.36
CA ALA A 297 9.34 -23.70 7.04
C ALA A 297 8.32 -23.39 5.93
N TYR A 298 7.75 -24.40 5.26
CA TYR A 298 6.85 -24.23 4.10
C TYR A 298 5.52 -24.98 4.26
N LEU A 299 5.16 -25.39 5.49
CA LEU A 299 3.96 -26.18 5.75
C LEU A 299 2.68 -25.44 5.37
N ASP A 300 2.67 -24.13 5.56
CA ASP A 300 1.62 -23.21 5.11
C ASP A 300 1.33 -23.36 3.62
N GLN A 301 2.35 -23.34 2.75
CA GLN A 301 2.23 -23.51 1.30
C GLN A 301 1.74 -24.91 0.94
N VAL A 302 2.17 -25.96 1.66
CA VAL A 302 1.70 -27.34 1.42
C VAL A 302 0.21 -27.49 1.77
N TYR A 303 -0.24 -26.96 2.92
CA TYR A 303 -1.65 -26.96 3.29
C TYR A 303 -2.51 -26.15 2.31
N PHE A 304 -1.99 -25.02 1.83
CA PHE A 304 -2.67 -24.22 0.81
C PHE A 304 -2.86 -25.00 -0.48
N ALA A 305 -1.81 -25.65 -0.97
CA ALA A 305 -1.88 -26.49 -2.17
C ALA A 305 -2.86 -27.67 -2.01
N LEU A 306 -2.90 -28.31 -0.84
CA LEU A 306 -3.92 -29.33 -0.53
C LEU A 306 -5.33 -28.76 -0.58
N GLY A 307 -5.54 -27.54 -0.05
CA GLY A 307 -6.81 -26.84 -0.08
C GLY A 307 -7.30 -26.56 -1.51
N GLU A 308 -6.41 -26.09 -2.39
CA GLU A 308 -6.72 -25.84 -3.80
C GLU A 308 -7.05 -27.14 -4.56
N VAL A 309 -6.28 -28.21 -4.32
CA VAL A 309 -6.58 -29.53 -4.90
C VAL A 309 -7.94 -30.05 -4.40
N ALA A 310 -8.26 -29.85 -3.12
CA ALA A 310 -9.57 -30.22 -2.56
C ALA A 310 -10.72 -29.42 -3.19
N LEU A 311 -10.55 -28.12 -3.44
CA LEU A 311 -11.53 -27.30 -4.17
C LEU A 311 -11.75 -27.81 -5.60
N GLU A 312 -10.67 -28.10 -6.34
CA GLU A 312 -10.74 -28.62 -7.70
C GLU A 312 -11.46 -29.99 -7.76
N ASP A 313 -11.27 -30.82 -6.74
CA ASP A 313 -11.99 -32.09 -6.56
C ASP A 313 -13.44 -31.94 -6.08
N ARG A 314 -13.91 -30.71 -5.81
CA ARG A 314 -15.22 -30.37 -5.24
C ARG A 314 -15.42 -30.87 -3.81
N ARG A 315 -14.35 -30.94 -3.02
CA ARG A 315 -14.35 -31.23 -1.58
C ARG A 315 -14.25 -29.92 -0.79
N ARG A 316 -15.28 -29.07 -0.91
CA ARG A 316 -15.29 -27.70 -0.36
C ARG A 316 -15.14 -27.67 1.16
N ASP A 317 -15.86 -28.51 1.90
CA ASP A 317 -15.78 -28.54 3.36
C ASP A 317 -14.35 -28.82 3.87
N GLU A 318 -13.65 -29.77 3.24
CA GLU A 318 -12.27 -30.12 3.57
C GLU A 318 -11.31 -28.97 3.27
N SER A 319 -11.57 -28.21 2.20
CA SER A 319 -10.71 -27.09 1.80
C SER A 319 -10.67 -25.96 2.85
N PHE A 320 -11.79 -25.66 3.54
CA PHE A 320 -11.80 -24.66 4.62
C PHE A 320 -10.85 -25.02 5.75
N ASP A 321 -10.85 -26.28 6.19
CA ASP A 321 -9.97 -26.75 7.25
C ASP A 321 -8.50 -26.70 6.81
N LEU A 322 -8.22 -27.03 5.56
CA LEU A 322 -6.87 -26.97 4.97
C LEU A 322 -6.36 -25.52 4.85
N PHE A 323 -7.17 -24.58 4.39
CA PHE A 323 -6.76 -23.16 4.33
C PHE A 323 -6.59 -22.56 5.72
N LYS A 324 -7.43 -22.92 6.70
CA LYS A 324 -7.20 -22.53 8.10
C LYS A 324 -5.92 -23.13 8.66
N ALA A 325 -5.62 -24.38 8.34
CA ALA A 325 -4.35 -25.01 8.71
C ALA A 325 -3.15 -24.31 8.07
N SER A 326 -3.29 -23.86 6.82
CA SER A 326 -2.28 -23.06 6.11
C SER A 326 -1.98 -21.75 6.85
N VAL A 327 -3.01 -20.96 7.15
CA VAL A 327 -2.90 -19.71 7.92
C VAL A 327 -2.30 -19.96 9.32
N ALA A 328 -2.68 -21.05 9.99
CA ALA A 328 -2.17 -21.40 11.31
C ALA A 328 -0.73 -21.94 11.31
N ALA A 329 -0.27 -22.50 10.18
CA ALA A 329 1.07 -23.05 10.01
C ALA A 329 2.09 -22.00 9.51
N HIS A 330 1.67 -20.75 9.31
CA HIS A 330 2.52 -19.63 8.94
C HIS A 330 3.71 -19.48 9.89
N VAL A 331 4.89 -19.23 9.32
CA VAL A 331 6.12 -18.94 10.07
C VAL A 331 6.57 -17.50 9.82
N ASP A 332 7.04 -17.19 8.61
CA ASP A 332 7.63 -15.89 8.26
C ASP A 332 7.20 -15.38 6.85
N ASP A 333 6.30 -16.08 6.14
CA ASP A 333 5.84 -15.73 4.78
C ASP A 333 4.52 -14.95 4.84
N GLU A 334 4.62 -13.63 5.07
CA GLU A 334 3.46 -12.72 5.16
C GLU A 334 2.61 -12.74 3.88
N HIS A 335 3.24 -12.93 2.73
CA HIS A 335 2.56 -12.96 1.44
C HIS A 335 1.69 -14.22 1.30
N GLN A 336 2.19 -15.38 1.71
CA GLN A 336 1.40 -16.62 1.78
C GLN A 336 0.26 -16.51 2.80
N LEU A 337 0.51 -15.86 3.94
CA LEU A 337 -0.52 -15.61 4.95
C LEU A 337 -1.67 -14.75 4.38
N GLY A 338 -1.33 -13.66 3.69
CA GLY A 338 -2.29 -12.80 3.01
C GLY A 338 -3.13 -13.56 1.99
N LYS A 339 -2.52 -14.47 1.20
CA LYS A 339 -3.25 -15.36 0.28
C LYS A 339 -4.20 -16.32 0.99
N GLY A 340 -3.76 -16.92 2.09
CA GLY A 340 -4.58 -17.81 2.90
C GLY A 340 -5.84 -17.10 3.43
N TYR A 341 -5.67 -15.89 3.97
CA TYR A 341 -6.80 -15.07 4.41
C TYR A 341 -7.71 -14.65 3.27
N LEU A 342 -7.15 -14.17 2.16
CA LEU A 342 -7.95 -13.77 1.00
C LEU A 342 -8.78 -14.94 0.45
N LYS A 343 -8.18 -16.14 0.37
CA LYS A 343 -8.88 -17.33 -0.11
C LYS A 343 -10.03 -17.72 0.82
N LEU A 344 -9.82 -17.68 2.14
CA LEU A 344 -10.88 -17.91 3.12
C LEU A 344 -11.98 -16.85 3.02
N ALA A 345 -11.61 -15.59 2.87
CA ALA A 345 -12.56 -14.48 2.70
C ALA A 345 -13.46 -14.70 1.48
N ASP A 346 -12.85 -14.98 0.31
CA ASP A 346 -13.56 -15.27 -0.94
C ASP A 346 -14.52 -16.47 -0.78
N LEU A 347 -14.08 -17.56 -0.12
CA LEU A 347 -14.94 -18.72 0.12
C LEU A 347 -16.10 -18.43 1.07
N TYR A 348 -15.88 -17.67 2.15
CA TYR A 348 -16.94 -17.25 3.06
C TYR A 348 -17.89 -16.25 2.42
N MET A 349 -17.39 -15.41 1.52
CA MET A 349 -18.19 -14.47 0.74
C MET A 349 -19.11 -15.23 -0.23
N GLU A 350 -18.60 -16.25 -0.91
CA GLU A 350 -19.41 -17.15 -1.76
C GLU A 350 -20.48 -17.92 -0.97
N ASP A 351 -20.18 -18.30 0.29
CA ASP A 351 -21.15 -18.96 1.18
C ASP A 351 -22.11 -17.97 1.88
N LEU A 352 -22.02 -16.67 1.54
CA LEU A 352 -22.83 -15.57 2.08
C LEU A 352 -22.70 -15.41 3.61
N VAL A 353 -21.51 -15.76 4.16
CA VAL A 353 -21.18 -15.60 5.58
C VAL A 353 -20.40 -14.30 5.78
N TYR A 354 -21.08 -13.18 5.55
CA TYR A 354 -20.49 -11.84 5.49
C TYR A 354 -19.65 -11.42 6.70
N PRO A 355 -20.07 -11.67 7.96
CA PRO A 355 -19.24 -11.28 9.12
C PRO A 355 -17.89 -12.00 9.16
N THR A 356 -17.86 -13.26 8.75
CA THR A 356 -16.61 -14.04 8.70
C THR A 356 -15.78 -13.63 7.49
N ALA A 357 -16.43 -13.39 6.34
CA ALA A 357 -15.75 -12.90 5.14
C ALA A 357 -15.06 -11.54 5.39
N GLN A 358 -15.75 -10.58 6.02
CA GLN A 358 -15.17 -9.28 6.37
C GLN A 358 -13.93 -9.44 7.25
N ALA A 359 -14.02 -10.20 8.35
CA ALA A 359 -12.88 -10.40 9.25
C ALA A 359 -11.64 -10.96 8.53
N TYR A 360 -11.86 -11.86 7.55
CA TYR A 360 -10.78 -12.38 6.73
C TYR A 360 -10.28 -11.40 5.66
N TYR A 361 -11.15 -10.58 5.05
CA TYR A 361 -10.73 -9.51 4.15
C TYR A 361 -9.91 -8.43 4.87
N ASP A 362 -10.35 -8.01 6.06
CA ASP A 362 -9.62 -7.06 6.90
C ASP A 362 -8.23 -7.60 7.25
N SER A 363 -8.16 -8.88 7.62
CA SER A 363 -6.89 -9.56 7.88
C SER A 363 -6.02 -9.67 6.63
N ALA A 364 -6.60 -9.96 5.46
CA ALA A 364 -5.89 -10.04 4.19
C ALA A 364 -5.30 -8.68 3.78
N LEU A 365 -6.04 -7.58 3.98
CA LEU A 365 -5.61 -6.21 3.64
C LEU A 365 -4.37 -5.75 4.42
N VAL A 366 -4.10 -6.34 5.59
CA VAL A 366 -2.87 -6.08 6.37
C VAL A 366 -1.63 -6.62 5.66
N TYR A 367 -1.75 -7.77 4.99
CA TYR A 367 -0.62 -8.52 4.42
C TYR A 367 -0.56 -8.47 2.89
N ILE A 368 -1.56 -7.87 2.23
CA ILE A 368 -1.58 -7.77 0.77
C ILE A 368 -0.60 -6.69 0.28
N ASP A 369 0.21 -7.05 -0.71
CA ASP A 369 1.17 -6.13 -1.35
C ASP A 369 0.46 -4.85 -1.86
N GLU A 370 1.12 -3.70 -1.78
CA GLU A 370 0.56 -2.43 -2.27
C GLU A 370 0.24 -2.45 -3.77
N ASP A 371 1.05 -3.15 -4.56
CA ASP A 371 0.89 -3.25 -6.02
C ASP A 371 -0.09 -4.36 -6.46
N ASN A 372 -0.81 -4.99 -5.53
CA ASN A 372 -1.77 -6.05 -5.89
C ASN A 372 -3.00 -5.49 -6.60
N GLU A 373 -3.31 -6.02 -7.79
CA GLU A 373 -4.43 -5.57 -8.63
C GLU A 373 -5.80 -5.65 -7.94
N ARG A 374 -6.00 -6.62 -7.04
CA ARG A 374 -7.27 -6.80 -6.32
C ARG A 374 -7.39 -5.95 -5.06
N LYS A 375 -6.34 -5.22 -4.65
CA LYS A 375 -6.33 -4.50 -3.37
C LYS A 375 -7.47 -3.49 -3.26
N ASP A 376 -7.69 -2.70 -4.32
CA ASP A 376 -8.75 -1.69 -4.36
C ASP A 376 -10.15 -2.32 -4.28
N GLU A 377 -10.35 -3.43 -5.01
CA GLU A 377 -11.58 -4.21 -4.97
C GLU A 377 -11.86 -4.75 -3.55
N ILE A 378 -10.85 -5.38 -2.93
CA ILE A 378 -10.95 -5.96 -1.60
C ILE A 378 -11.19 -4.87 -0.55
N SER A 379 -10.52 -3.72 -0.67
CA SER A 379 -10.71 -2.59 0.24
C SER A 379 -12.13 -2.01 0.14
N SER A 380 -12.67 -1.88 -1.07
CA SER A 380 -14.06 -1.45 -1.26
C SER A 380 -15.02 -2.47 -0.66
N LEU A 381 -14.82 -3.75 -0.95
CA LEU A 381 -15.68 -4.82 -0.44
C LEU A 381 -15.65 -4.91 1.09
N ALA A 382 -14.48 -4.83 1.71
CA ALA A 382 -14.34 -4.81 3.16
C ALA A 382 -15.06 -3.60 3.79
N SER A 383 -14.96 -2.42 3.18
CA SER A 383 -15.68 -1.21 3.61
C SER A 383 -17.20 -1.38 3.47
N ASP A 384 -17.67 -1.95 2.35
CA ASP A 384 -19.10 -2.19 2.12
C ASP A 384 -19.68 -3.22 3.09
N LEU A 385 -18.89 -4.25 3.43
CA LEU A 385 -19.25 -5.26 4.42
C LEU A 385 -19.26 -4.70 5.85
N SER A 386 -18.44 -3.70 6.17
CA SER A 386 -18.33 -3.15 7.53
C SER A 386 -19.67 -2.68 8.08
N SER A 387 -20.39 -1.84 7.33
CA SER A 387 -21.70 -1.35 7.78
C SER A 387 -22.75 -2.46 7.87
N LEU A 388 -22.69 -3.42 6.94
CA LEU A 388 -23.61 -4.56 6.96
C LEU A 388 -23.37 -5.40 8.22
N VAL A 389 -22.11 -5.74 8.50
CA VAL A 389 -21.74 -6.59 9.63
C VAL A 389 -21.99 -5.88 10.95
N GLU A 390 -21.81 -4.57 11.03
CA GLU A 390 -22.23 -3.77 12.18
C GLU A 390 -23.73 -3.95 12.44
N ASN A 391 -24.57 -3.77 11.42
CA ASN A 391 -26.02 -3.97 11.54
C ASN A 391 -26.37 -5.42 11.92
N LEU A 392 -25.73 -6.42 11.31
CA LEU A 392 -25.95 -7.85 11.64
C LEU A 392 -25.53 -8.18 13.08
N ASN A 393 -24.45 -7.58 13.58
CA ASN A 393 -23.99 -7.74 14.95
C ASN A 393 -25.00 -7.12 15.93
N ILE A 394 -25.52 -5.92 15.63
CA ILE A 394 -26.59 -5.29 16.42
C ILE A 394 -27.83 -6.20 16.48
N ILE A 395 -28.26 -6.73 15.34
CA ILE A 395 -29.41 -7.66 15.26
C ILE A 395 -29.14 -8.89 16.14
N SER A 396 -27.99 -9.55 15.97
CA SER A 396 -27.63 -10.75 16.73
C SER A 396 -27.49 -10.48 18.23
N GLU A 397 -26.95 -9.32 18.60
CA GLU A 397 -26.78 -8.90 19.99
C GLU A 397 -28.13 -8.67 20.65
N VAL A 398 -28.98 -7.83 20.04
CA VAL A 398 -30.29 -7.50 20.58
C VAL A 398 -31.18 -8.74 20.65
N ASP A 399 -31.24 -9.55 19.59
CA ASP A 399 -32.00 -10.80 19.59
C ASP A 399 -31.54 -11.74 20.72
N SER A 400 -30.22 -11.87 20.94
CA SER A 400 -29.68 -12.68 22.05
C SER A 400 -30.10 -12.13 23.42
N LEU A 401 -30.05 -10.81 23.61
CA LEU A 401 -30.45 -10.15 24.86
C LEU A 401 -31.95 -10.30 25.14
N LEU A 402 -32.80 -10.08 24.13
CA LEU A 402 -34.24 -10.23 24.25
C LEU A 402 -34.65 -11.69 24.47
N ASN A 403 -34.01 -12.62 23.76
CA ASN A 403 -34.19 -14.06 23.99
C ASN A 403 -33.85 -14.45 25.44
N LEU A 404 -32.78 -13.89 26.02
CA LEU A 404 -32.46 -14.09 27.44
C LEU A 404 -33.54 -13.52 28.37
N CYS A 405 -34.13 -12.37 28.03
CA CYS A 405 -35.23 -11.78 28.79
C CYS A 405 -36.53 -12.60 28.72
N ASP A 406 -36.78 -13.26 27.59
CA ASP A 406 -37.98 -14.09 27.35
C ASP A 406 -37.89 -15.50 27.97
N MET A 407 -36.71 -15.91 28.45
CA MET A 407 -36.56 -17.16 29.20
C MET A 407 -37.25 -17.10 30.57
N ASP A 408 -37.71 -18.26 31.06
CA ASP A 408 -38.14 -18.41 32.46
C ASP A 408 -37.04 -17.92 33.42
N GLU A 409 -37.43 -17.29 34.53
CA GLU A 409 -36.51 -16.67 35.49
C GLU A 409 -35.38 -17.63 35.93
N ASP A 410 -35.71 -18.89 36.23
CA ASP A 410 -34.74 -19.94 36.59
C ASP A 410 -33.76 -20.28 35.45
N LEU A 411 -34.19 -20.22 34.19
CA LEU A 411 -33.36 -20.48 33.03
C LEU A 411 -32.45 -19.29 32.72
N ARG A 412 -32.98 -18.06 32.81
CA ARG A 412 -32.22 -16.81 32.65
C ARG A 412 -31.09 -16.70 33.68
N LEU A 413 -31.37 -16.97 34.96
CA LEU A 413 -30.35 -16.96 36.01
C LEU A 413 -29.23 -17.98 35.73
N ARG A 414 -29.57 -19.17 35.22
CA ARG A 414 -28.57 -20.19 34.84
C ARG A 414 -27.77 -19.81 33.60
N ALA A 415 -28.38 -19.09 32.66
CA ALA A 415 -27.68 -18.59 31.48
C ALA A 415 -26.63 -17.54 31.88
N VAL A 416 -27.01 -16.56 32.71
CA VAL A 416 -26.08 -15.55 33.23
C VAL A 416 -24.97 -16.18 34.09
N ASP A 417 -25.31 -17.15 34.96
CA ASP A 417 -24.30 -17.90 35.75
C ASP A 417 -23.33 -18.68 34.84
N ARG A 418 -23.81 -19.21 33.71
CA ARG A 418 -22.93 -19.87 32.73
C ARG A 418 -21.99 -18.87 32.07
N VAL A 419 -22.49 -17.70 31.67
CA VAL A 419 -21.70 -16.62 31.05
C VAL A 419 -20.61 -16.14 32.02
N LEU A 420 -20.99 -15.87 33.27
CA LEU A 420 -20.04 -15.47 34.31
C LEU A 420 -18.95 -16.53 34.51
N ARG A 421 -19.32 -17.82 34.60
CA ARG A 421 -18.34 -18.91 34.70
C ARG A 421 -17.44 -19.04 33.48
N SER A 422 -17.95 -18.78 32.27
CA SER A 422 -17.10 -18.78 31.08
C SER A 422 -16.10 -17.63 31.11
N MET A 423 -16.51 -16.44 31.55
CA MET A 423 -15.59 -15.30 31.72
C MET A 423 -14.56 -15.58 32.82
N GLU A 424 -14.96 -16.19 33.94
CA GLU A 424 -14.05 -16.61 35.00
C GLU A 424 -13.02 -17.65 34.52
N LEU A 425 -13.48 -18.62 33.72
CA LEU A 425 -12.61 -19.66 33.15
C LEU A 425 -11.65 -19.09 32.11
N GLU A 426 -12.12 -18.18 31.26
CA GLU A 426 -11.28 -17.52 30.27
C GLU A 426 -10.24 -16.63 30.93
N LEU A 427 -10.64 -15.87 31.96
CA LEU A 427 -9.70 -15.11 32.77
C LEU A 427 -8.65 -16.03 33.41
N GLN A 428 -9.06 -17.18 33.95
CA GLN A 428 -8.12 -18.17 34.48
C GLN A 428 -7.18 -18.69 33.39
N ARG A 429 -7.69 -19.03 32.20
CA ARG A 429 -6.86 -19.49 31.07
C ARG A 429 -5.82 -18.45 30.68
N LEU A 430 -6.22 -17.20 30.52
CA LEU A 430 -5.33 -16.10 30.17
C LEU A 430 -4.27 -15.84 31.26
N ARG A 431 -4.65 -15.99 32.54
CA ARG A 431 -3.70 -15.90 33.66
C ARG A 431 -2.71 -17.06 33.65
N ASP A 432 -3.19 -18.29 33.48
CA ASP A 432 -2.35 -19.49 33.40
C ASP A 432 -1.38 -19.41 32.21
N GLU A 433 -1.82 -18.90 31.05
CA GLU A 433 -0.98 -18.67 29.87
C GLU A 433 0.08 -17.61 30.14
N ARG A 434 -0.30 -16.49 30.77
CA ARG A 434 0.64 -15.44 31.19
C ARG A 434 1.65 -15.96 32.19
N GLU A 435 1.22 -16.75 33.17
CA GLU A 435 2.10 -17.38 34.16
C GLU A 435 3.03 -18.40 33.50
N ALA A 436 2.53 -19.24 32.60
CA ALA A 436 3.34 -20.21 31.86
C ALA A 436 4.36 -19.51 30.94
N ALA A 437 3.98 -18.44 30.26
CA ALA A 437 4.89 -17.62 29.46
C ALA A 437 5.95 -16.95 30.33
N ALA A 438 5.56 -16.42 31.50
CA ALA A 438 6.48 -15.83 32.47
C ALA A 438 7.45 -16.87 33.07
N GLU A 439 6.97 -18.08 33.35
CA GLU A 439 7.79 -19.21 33.82
C GLU A 439 8.75 -19.70 32.73
N ALA A 440 8.30 -19.81 31.48
CA ALA A 440 9.13 -20.15 30.34
C ALA A 440 10.23 -19.09 30.11
N ALA A 441 9.86 -17.81 30.18
CA ALA A 441 10.81 -16.69 30.10
C ALA A 441 11.78 -16.66 31.30
N ALA A 442 11.31 -16.96 32.51
CA ALA A 442 12.15 -17.06 33.71
C ALA A 442 13.10 -18.27 33.65
N ALA A 443 12.65 -19.41 33.12
CA ALA A 443 13.47 -20.60 32.90
C ALA A 443 14.54 -20.34 31.82
N ALA A 444 14.20 -19.65 30.73
CA ALA A 444 15.14 -19.20 29.72
C ALA A 444 16.16 -18.21 30.30
N ALA A 445 15.71 -17.25 31.10
CA ALA A 445 16.58 -16.28 31.78
C ALA A 445 17.47 -16.91 32.87
N ALA A 446 17.00 -17.97 33.54
CA ALA A 446 17.78 -18.70 34.54
C ALA A 446 18.79 -19.68 33.92
N ALA A 447 18.51 -20.18 32.70
CA ALA A 447 19.47 -20.94 31.91
C ALA A 447 20.58 -20.04 31.32
N ASP A 448 20.27 -18.76 31.07
CA ASP A 448 21.23 -17.73 30.66
C ASP A 448 22.02 -17.18 31.86
N ASN A 449 23.10 -17.86 32.23
CA ASN A 449 23.98 -17.45 33.33
C ASN A 449 24.98 -16.33 32.93
N SER A 450 24.75 -15.66 31.79
CA SER A 450 25.63 -14.60 31.28
C SER A 450 25.33 -13.26 31.96
N GLY A 451 26.39 -12.60 32.46
CA GLY A 451 26.32 -11.23 32.96
C GLY A 451 25.78 -11.01 34.38
N ALA A 452 25.82 -12.03 35.25
CA ALA A 452 25.59 -11.84 36.69
C ALA A 452 26.53 -10.75 37.26
N GLY A 453 25.97 -9.60 37.65
CA GLY A 453 26.70 -8.41 38.14
C GLY A 453 27.04 -7.35 37.08
N MET A 454 26.65 -7.54 35.82
CA MET A 454 26.76 -6.55 34.74
C MET A 454 25.56 -5.59 34.75
N PHE A 455 25.68 -4.48 33.99
CA PHE A 455 24.59 -3.53 33.76
C PHE A 455 23.34 -4.24 33.22
N TRP A 456 22.15 -3.79 33.64
CA TRP A 456 20.89 -4.55 33.53
C TRP A 456 20.55 -5.16 32.16
N PRO A 457 20.87 -4.57 30.98
CA PRO A 457 20.56 -5.17 29.67
C PRO A 457 21.36 -6.45 29.38
N TYR A 458 22.46 -6.67 30.10
CA TYR A 458 23.33 -7.83 29.93
C TYR A 458 23.15 -8.86 31.05
N ASN A 459 22.19 -8.65 31.94
CA ASN A 459 21.88 -9.57 33.02
C ASN A 459 20.47 -10.11 32.77
N GLY A 460 20.38 -11.38 32.35
CA GLY A 460 19.11 -12.06 32.07
C GLY A 460 18.09 -11.93 33.20
N GLN A 461 18.53 -12.04 34.45
CA GLN A 461 17.66 -11.93 35.63
C GLN A 461 17.14 -10.50 35.86
N LEU A 462 17.97 -9.47 35.65
CA LEU A 462 17.53 -8.07 35.78
C LEU A 462 16.64 -7.63 34.61
N ARG A 463 16.87 -8.15 33.40
CA ARG A 463 15.98 -7.94 32.25
C ARG A 463 14.61 -8.53 32.52
N GLN A 464 14.55 -9.78 32.97
CA GLN A 464 13.29 -10.44 33.29
C GLN A 464 12.57 -9.74 34.45
N SER A 465 13.27 -9.37 35.53
CA SER A 465 12.64 -8.63 36.62
C SER A 465 12.16 -7.24 36.20
N GLY A 466 12.92 -6.54 35.35
CA GLY A 466 12.54 -5.24 34.81
C GLY A 466 11.38 -5.31 33.83
N GLN A 467 11.29 -6.38 33.02
CA GLN A 467 10.15 -6.66 32.14
C GLN A 467 8.90 -6.96 32.96
N GLN A 468 9.01 -7.77 34.01
CA GLN A 468 7.89 -8.05 34.93
C GLN A 468 7.43 -6.78 35.65
N GLU A 469 8.36 -5.95 36.14
CA GLU A 469 8.05 -4.67 36.79
C GLU A 469 7.40 -3.69 35.80
N PHE A 470 7.88 -3.66 34.56
CA PHE A 470 7.27 -2.88 33.48
C PHE A 470 5.85 -3.32 33.18
N LEU A 471 5.63 -4.62 32.95
CA LEU A 471 4.30 -5.17 32.68
C LEU A 471 3.35 -4.97 33.87
N SER A 472 3.85 -5.03 35.11
CA SER A 472 3.05 -4.78 36.31
C SER A 472 2.59 -3.33 36.44
N PHE A 473 3.39 -2.37 35.95
CA PHE A 473 3.10 -0.95 36.08
C PHE A 473 2.38 -0.39 34.84
N TRP A 474 2.71 -0.89 33.65
CA TRP A 474 2.27 -0.31 32.38
C TRP A 474 1.36 -1.23 31.56
N GLY A 475 1.23 -2.51 31.92
CA GLY A 475 0.55 -3.52 31.10
C GLY A 475 1.35 -3.90 29.85
N ASP A 476 0.72 -4.67 28.96
CA ASP A 476 1.30 -5.01 27.66
C ASP A 476 1.08 -3.85 26.69
N ARG A 477 2.14 -3.07 26.42
CA ARG A 477 2.08 -1.86 25.60
C ARG A 477 2.71 -2.16 24.24
N VAL A 478 1.96 -1.82 23.19
CA VAL A 478 2.46 -1.88 21.80
C VAL A 478 3.66 -0.94 21.65
N LEU A 479 4.63 -1.35 20.84
CA LEU A 479 5.85 -0.56 20.59
C LEU A 479 5.53 0.62 19.66
N GLU A 480 5.28 1.79 20.23
CA GLU A 480 5.00 3.02 19.50
C GLU A 480 5.63 4.27 20.14
N ASP A 481 5.76 5.34 19.34
CA ASP A 481 6.29 6.62 19.80
C ASP A 481 5.34 7.28 20.82
N ASN A 482 5.90 7.76 21.93
CA ASN A 482 5.17 8.34 23.07
C ASN A 482 4.30 7.37 23.89
N TRP A 483 4.61 6.06 23.89
CA TRP A 483 3.91 5.02 24.65
C TRP A 483 3.69 5.30 26.16
N ARG A 484 4.41 6.26 26.76
CA ARG A 484 4.28 6.67 28.18
C ARG A 484 3.13 7.64 28.48
N ARG A 485 2.31 8.03 27.49
CA ARG A 485 1.16 8.92 27.70
C ARG A 485 -0.07 8.08 28.08
N SER A 486 -0.69 8.40 29.23
CA SER A 486 -1.86 7.68 29.76
C SER A 486 -3.11 7.77 28.86
N ASN A 487 -3.27 8.88 28.12
CA ASN A 487 -4.45 9.16 27.29
C ASN A 487 -4.17 8.97 25.80
N LYS A 488 -3.85 7.75 25.36
CA LYS A 488 -3.84 7.45 23.92
C LYS A 488 -4.62 6.21 23.51
N LEU A 489 -5.26 5.52 24.45
CA LEU A 489 -6.17 4.40 24.15
C LEU A 489 -7.62 4.83 23.88
N GLY A 490 -7.98 6.10 24.14
CA GLY A 490 -9.29 6.66 23.80
C GLY A 490 -9.41 7.22 22.38
N ASN A 491 -8.43 6.95 21.50
CA ASN A 491 -8.35 7.53 20.16
C ASN A 491 -8.21 6.47 19.04
N LEU A 492 -8.43 5.18 19.34
CA LEU A 492 -8.34 4.10 18.35
C LEU A 492 -9.68 3.40 18.07
N PHE A 493 -10.77 3.80 18.75
CA PHE A 493 -12.13 3.27 18.53
C PHE A 493 -13.21 4.36 18.57
N SER A 494 -12.84 5.59 18.22
CA SER A 494 -13.82 6.68 18.07
C SER A 494 -13.33 7.63 16.98
N GLU A 495 -13.69 7.32 15.74
CA GLU A 495 -13.97 8.36 14.76
C GLU A 495 -15.49 8.39 14.59
N ASP A 496 -16.02 9.62 14.72
CA ASP A 496 -17.40 10.06 14.52
C ASP A 496 -18.45 9.79 15.60
N GLU A 497 -18.29 10.43 16.76
CA GLU A 497 -19.43 11.06 17.44
C GLU A 497 -18.98 12.38 18.13
N GLU A 498 -19.14 13.50 17.43
CA GLU A 498 -19.10 14.82 18.03
C GLU A 498 -20.41 15.07 18.79
N GLY A 499 -20.41 15.00 20.13
CA GLY A 499 -21.53 15.51 20.91
C GLY A 499 -21.75 14.97 22.32
N GLY A 500 -20.74 14.98 23.20
CA GLY A 500 -20.92 14.67 24.62
C GLY A 500 -20.17 15.64 25.53
N GLU A 501 -20.90 16.38 26.37
CA GLU A 501 -20.35 17.35 27.32
C GLU A 501 -19.29 16.73 28.24
N GLY A 502 -18.06 17.26 28.15
CA GLY A 502 -17.00 16.99 29.12
C GLY A 502 -17.36 17.56 30.49
N GLY A 503 -17.85 16.70 31.38
CA GLY A 503 -17.85 16.94 32.81
C GLY A 503 -16.41 17.06 33.32
N GLU A 504 -16.07 18.21 33.90
CA GLU A 504 -14.85 18.39 34.67
C GLU A 504 -14.88 17.46 35.91
N GLY A 505 -14.25 16.30 35.77
CA GLY A 505 -13.95 15.38 36.85
C GLY A 505 -12.55 14.83 36.65
N GLY A 506 -11.54 15.60 37.06
CA GLY A 506 -10.18 15.10 37.17
C GLY A 506 -10.08 14.13 38.34
N ASP A 507 -10.41 12.87 38.10
CA ASP A 507 -9.91 11.75 38.88
C ASP A 507 -8.96 10.95 37.98
N SER A 508 -7.76 10.68 38.50
CA SER A 508 -6.82 9.78 37.86
C SER A 508 -7.42 8.38 37.89
N GLU A 509 -7.99 7.92 36.77
CA GLU A 509 -8.35 6.51 36.61
C GLU A 509 -7.08 5.66 36.81
N GLU A 510 -7.07 4.87 37.88
CA GLU A 510 -6.09 3.80 38.04
C GLU A 510 -6.24 2.86 36.84
N VAL A 511 -5.13 2.57 36.15
CA VAL A 511 -5.11 1.55 35.09
C VAL A 511 -5.39 0.20 35.77
N LEU A 512 -6.64 -0.24 35.68
CA LEU A 512 -7.11 -1.52 36.20
C LEU A 512 -6.43 -2.65 35.40
N ASP A 513 -5.83 -3.63 36.08
CA ASP A 513 -5.23 -4.80 35.42
C ASP A 513 -6.35 -5.63 34.75
N PRO A 514 -6.37 -5.76 33.41
CA PRO A 514 -7.42 -6.51 32.71
C PRO A 514 -7.54 -7.97 33.16
N LEU A 515 -6.52 -8.51 33.83
CA LEU A 515 -6.48 -9.88 34.33
C LEU A 515 -6.86 -10.04 35.82
N ASP A 516 -7.27 -8.97 36.50
CA ASP A 516 -7.74 -9.04 37.88
C ASP A 516 -9.18 -9.60 37.94
N PRO A 517 -9.45 -10.69 38.69
CA PRO A 517 -10.80 -11.17 38.94
C PRO A 517 -11.78 -10.14 39.49
N ALA A 518 -11.28 -9.10 40.15
CA ALA A 518 -12.11 -8.01 40.67
C ALA A 518 -12.74 -7.14 39.56
N ASN A 519 -12.20 -7.20 38.34
CA ASN A 519 -12.71 -6.44 37.19
C ASN A 519 -13.78 -7.20 36.39
N LEU A 520 -14.08 -8.46 36.76
CA LEU A 520 -15.24 -9.14 36.19
C LEU A 520 -16.54 -8.51 36.70
N PRO A 521 -17.54 -8.32 35.82
CA PRO A 521 -18.86 -7.89 36.25
C PRO A 521 -19.45 -8.95 37.19
N THR A 522 -20.10 -8.48 38.24
CA THR A 522 -20.79 -9.34 39.18
C THR A 522 -22.06 -9.92 38.55
N PHE A 523 -22.55 -11.02 39.11
CA PHE A 523 -23.81 -11.64 38.67
C PHE A 523 -24.99 -10.66 38.69
N GLU A 524 -25.05 -9.75 39.67
CA GLU A 524 -26.10 -8.74 39.77
C GLU A 524 -25.95 -7.65 38.70
N GLU A 525 -24.72 -7.23 38.38
CA GLU A 525 -24.44 -6.26 37.30
C GLU A 525 -24.80 -6.83 35.92
N LEU A 526 -24.47 -8.10 35.65
CA LEU A 526 -24.85 -8.77 34.39
C LEU A 526 -26.37 -8.95 34.23
N LEU A 527 -27.10 -9.11 35.35
CA LEU A 527 -28.56 -9.14 35.30
C LEU A 527 -29.16 -7.76 35.10
N ALA A 528 -28.57 -6.74 35.73
CA ALA A 528 -29.02 -5.35 35.62
C ALA A 528 -28.77 -4.75 34.23
N SER A 529 -27.79 -5.26 33.48
CA SER A 529 -27.50 -4.83 32.10
C SER A 529 -28.45 -5.42 31.06
N LEU A 530 -29.31 -6.39 31.42
CA LEU A 530 -30.27 -6.96 30.47
C LEU A 530 -31.44 -5.98 30.24
N PRO A 531 -31.81 -5.69 28.98
CA PRO A 531 -32.89 -4.76 28.64
C PRO A 531 -34.27 -5.42 28.81
N CYS A 532 -34.56 -5.99 29.98
CA CYS A 532 -35.80 -6.71 30.24
C CYS A 532 -36.94 -5.81 30.73
N GLU A 533 -36.63 -4.58 31.14
CA GLU A 533 -37.66 -3.60 31.51
C GLU A 533 -38.40 -3.12 30.25
N PRO A 534 -39.71 -2.82 30.33
CA PRO A 534 -40.51 -2.50 29.15
C PRO A 534 -40.00 -1.30 28.34
N GLU A 535 -39.44 -0.28 28.99
CA GLU A 535 -38.91 0.91 28.31
C GLU A 535 -37.59 0.60 27.57
N ASP A 536 -36.66 -0.11 28.24
CA ASP A 536 -35.38 -0.52 27.66
C ASP A 536 -35.58 -1.52 26.52
N ARG A 537 -36.55 -2.42 26.63
CA ARG A 537 -36.91 -3.37 25.57
C ARG A 537 -37.36 -2.65 24.31
N VAL A 538 -38.26 -1.67 24.41
CA VAL A 538 -38.74 -0.90 23.26
C VAL A 538 -37.59 -0.16 22.59
N ALA A 539 -36.66 0.41 23.36
CA ALA A 539 -35.48 1.07 22.80
C ALA A 539 -34.56 0.09 22.04
N GLN A 540 -34.34 -1.12 22.56
CA GLN A 540 -33.55 -2.13 21.85
C GLN A 540 -34.28 -2.69 20.61
N GLU A 541 -35.59 -2.90 20.68
CA GLU A 541 -36.41 -3.31 19.53
C GLU A 541 -36.39 -2.24 18.42
N GLU A 542 -36.37 -0.95 18.77
CA GLU A 542 -36.23 0.14 17.80
C GLU A 542 -34.82 0.17 17.17
N ARG A 543 -33.76 -0.01 17.98
CA ARG A 543 -32.37 -0.16 17.50
C ARG A 543 -32.24 -1.37 16.55
N MET A 544 -32.88 -2.49 16.88
CA MET A 544 -32.89 -3.68 16.04
C MET A 544 -33.68 -3.46 14.74
N ALA A 545 -34.81 -2.72 14.79
CA ALA A 545 -35.59 -2.38 13.60
C ALA A 545 -34.78 -1.51 12.62
N GLU A 546 -34.06 -0.52 13.15
CA GLU A 546 -33.14 0.31 12.36
C GLU A 546 -32.04 -0.53 11.72
N ALA A 547 -31.40 -1.41 12.50
CA ALA A 547 -30.35 -2.29 12.01
C ALA A 547 -30.86 -3.26 10.91
N TYR A 548 -32.03 -3.87 11.07
CA TYR A 548 -32.65 -4.69 10.01
C TYR A 548 -32.94 -3.88 8.75
N TYR A 549 -33.46 -2.65 8.90
CA TYR A 549 -33.76 -1.78 7.77
C TYR A 549 -32.48 -1.43 6.99
N ASN A 550 -31.43 -1.00 7.70
CA ASN A 550 -30.14 -0.63 7.12
C ASN A 550 -29.40 -1.85 6.55
N ALA A 551 -29.44 -3.02 7.21
CA ALA A 551 -28.87 -4.25 6.67
C ALA A 551 -29.53 -4.64 5.34
N GLY A 552 -30.86 -4.54 5.22
CA GLY A 552 -31.54 -4.79 3.95
C GLY A 552 -31.16 -3.78 2.86
N LEU A 553 -30.92 -2.52 3.21
CA LEU A 553 -30.41 -1.50 2.28
C LEU A 553 -28.99 -1.84 1.82
N ASP A 554 -28.11 -2.20 2.74
CA ASP A 554 -26.73 -2.60 2.43
C ASP A 554 -26.72 -3.83 1.52
N TYR A 555 -27.56 -4.83 1.79
CA TYR A 555 -27.72 -5.99 0.89
C TYR A 555 -28.12 -5.58 -0.52
N ARG A 556 -29.11 -4.69 -0.68
CA ARG A 556 -29.59 -4.28 -1.99
C ARG A 556 -28.61 -3.35 -2.71
N GLU A 557 -28.22 -2.25 -2.08
CA GLU A 557 -27.51 -1.15 -2.73
C GLU A 557 -26.01 -1.43 -2.86
N LYS A 558 -25.39 -2.07 -1.85
CA LYS A 558 -23.94 -2.32 -1.84
C LYS A 558 -23.59 -3.69 -2.41
N LEU A 559 -24.32 -4.73 -1.99
CA LEU A 559 -24.01 -6.10 -2.40
C LEU A 559 -24.83 -6.60 -3.60
N SER A 560 -25.84 -5.84 -4.04
CA SER A 560 -26.78 -6.27 -5.09
C SER A 560 -27.45 -7.62 -4.80
N ASP A 561 -27.57 -8.00 -3.52
CA ASP A 561 -28.21 -9.23 -3.07
C ASP A 561 -29.68 -8.97 -2.69
N ASN A 562 -30.52 -8.95 -3.73
CA ASN A 562 -31.95 -8.73 -3.58
C ASN A 562 -32.64 -9.84 -2.76
N GLU A 563 -32.12 -11.07 -2.74
CA GLU A 563 -32.72 -12.18 -2.01
C GLU A 563 -32.51 -11.99 -0.51
N LYS A 564 -31.27 -11.70 -0.08
CA LYS A 564 -30.97 -11.39 1.32
C LYS A 564 -31.65 -10.12 1.80
N ALA A 565 -31.75 -9.08 0.97
CA ALA A 565 -32.49 -7.86 1.30
C ALA A 565 -33.97 -8.15 1.60
N ILE A 566 -34.62 -8.97 0.75
CA ILE A 566 -36.02 -9.38 0.94
C ILE A 566 -36.17 -10.20 2.21
N GLU A 567 -35.31 -11.19 2.46
CA GLU A 567 -35.34 -11.99 3.70
C GLU A 567 -35.25 -11.10 4.94
N THR A 568 -34.30 -10.16 4.94
CA THR A 568 -34.03 -9.25 6.06
C THR A 568 -35.21 -8.32 6.35
N TRP A 569 -35.81 -7.69 5.34
CA TRP A 569 -36.97 -6.82 5.55
C TRP A 569 -38.27 -7.60 5.84
N ALA A 570 -38.42 -8.83 5.31
CA ALA A 570 -39.55 -9.68 5.67
C ALA A 570 -39.50 -10.06 7.14
N GLU A 571 -38.32 -10.38 7.68
CA GLU A 571 -38.11 -10.65 9.10
C GLU A 571 -38.38 -9.41 9.96
N LEU A 572 -37.91 -8.22 9.55
CA LEU A 572 -38.25 -6.95 10.21
C LEU A 572 -39.76 -6.77 10.36
N VAL A 573 -40.50 -7.00 9.27
CA VAL A 573 -41.94 -6.80 9.23
C VAL A 573 -42.69 -7.84 10.08
N GLU A 574 -42.21 -9.08 10.10
CA GLU A 574 -42.83 -10.16 10.88
C GLU A 574 -42.58 -10.01 12.38
N VAL A 575 -41.35 -9.65 12.77
CA VAL A 575 -40.91 -9.62 14.17
C VAL A 575 -41.21 -8.28 14.84
N LEU A 576 -41.13 -7.15 14.12
CA LEU A 576 -41.17 -5.79 14.68
C LEU A 576 -42.35 -4.97 14.13
N ASP A 577 -43.58 -5.46 14.36
CA ASP A 577 -44.83 -4.92 13.81
C ASP A 577 -45.18 -3.48 14.28
N SER A 578 -44.72 -3.10 15.47
CA SER A 578 -44.94 -1.76 16.04
C SER A 578 -43.83 -0.76 15.73
N SER A 579 -42.80 -1.15 14.97
CA SER A 579 -41.65 -0.29 14.69
C SER A 579 -41.97 0.87 13.74
N ASN A 580 -41.23 1.97 13.88
CA ASN A 580 -41.30 3.11 12.96
C ASN A 580 -40.81 2.73 11.54
N PHE A 581 -40.00 1.67 11.43
CA PHE A 581 -39.49 1.14 10.16
C PHE A 581 -40.43 0.12 9.51
N HIS A 582 -41.54 -0.26 10.15
CA HIS A 582 -42.48 -1.21 9.54
C HIS A 582 -43.10 -0.71 8.22
N PRO A 583 -43.56 0.55 8.08
CA PRO A 583 -44.05 1.06 6.79
C PRO A 583 -42.94 1.15 5.73
N THR A 584 -41.73 1.54 6.12
CA THR A 584 -40.59 1.66 5.19
C THR A 584 -40.10 0.29 4.74
N GLY A 585 -40.06 -0.71 5.62
CA GLY A 585 -39.74 -2.10 5.28
C GLY A 585 -40.70 -2.68 4.25
N HIS A 586 -42.01 -2.48 4.41
CA HIS A 586 -43.00 -2.86 3.39
C HIS A 586 -42.74 -2.18 2.05
N TYR A 587 -42.42 -0.88 2.07
CA TYR A 587 -42.14 -0.13 0.86
C TYR A 587 -40.87 -0.62 0.14
N GLN A 588 -39.81 -0.94 0.89
CA GLN A 588 -38.60 -1.52 0.32
C GLN A 588 -38.87 -2.91 -0.28
N LEU A 589 -39.67 -3.75 0.40
CA LEU A 589 -40.11 -5.05 -0.14
C LEU A 589 -40.87 -4.86 -1.46
N PHE A 590 -41.83 -3.95 -1.52
CA PHE A 590 -42.55 -3.62 -2.75
C PHE A 590 -41.59 -3.25 -3.89
N ARG A 591 -40.67 -2.31 -3.63
CA ARG A 591 -39.71 -1.83 -4.63
C ARG A 591 -38.77 -2.93 -5.12
N THR A 592 -38.20 -3.71 -4.21
CA THR A 592 -37.25 -4.76 -4.55
C THR A 592 -37.94 -5.89 -5.30
N TYR A 593 -39.16 -6.30 -4.93
CA TYR A 593 -39.92 -7.25 -5.75
C TYR A 593 -40.27 -6.68 -7.13
N LEU A 594 -40.64 -5.39 -7.23
CA LEU A 594 -40.96 -4.75 -8.52
C LEU A 594 -39.74 -4.70 -9.45
N GLU A 595 -38.57 -4.36 -8.90
CA GLU A 595 -37.31 -4.36 -9.62
C GLU A 595 -36.96 -5.76 -10.15
N ARG A 596 -37.01 -6.79 -9.30
CA ARG A 596 -36.77 -8.18 -9.73
C ARG A 596 -37.77 -8.66 -10.80
N GLU A 597 -39.04 -8.27 -10.70
CA GLU A 597 -40.03 -8.61 -11.73
C GLU A 597 -39.71 -7.97 -13.09
N ILE A 598 -39.20 -6.74 -13.09
CA ILE A 598 -38.88 -5.98 -14.30
C ILE A 598 -37.54 -6.42 -14.90
N GLU A 599 -36.50 -6.54 -14.06
CA GLU A 599 -35.12 -6.75 -14.50
C GLU A 599 -34.76 -8.23 -14.62
N GLU A 600 -35.15 -9.04 -13.62
CA GLU A 600 -34.83 -10.48 -13.56
C GLU A 600 -35.93 -11.34 -14.20
N ASN A 601 -37.09 -10.76 -14.56
CA ASN A 601 -38.31 -11.49 -14.94
C ASN A 601 -38.67 -12.55 -13.88
N TYR A 602 -38.47 -12.19 -12.61
CA TYR A 602 -38.70 -13.04 -11.45
C TYR A 602 -40.19 -13.31 -11.25
N GLN A 603 -40.53 -14.55 -10.91
CA GLN A 603 -41.87 -14.93 -10.46
C GLN A 603 -41.74 -15.90 -9.31
N ASN A 604 -42.40 -15.60 -8.19
CA ASN A 604 -42.30 -16.40 -6.98
C ASN A 604 -42.79 -17.85 -7.25
N PRO A 605 -41.96 -18.88 -6.98
CA PRO A 605 -42.33 -20.28 -7.24
C PRO A 605 -43.48 -20.80 -6.37
N PHE A 606 -43.76 -20.14 -5.25
CA PHE A 606 -44.68 -20.63 -4.22
C PHE A 606 -46.05 -19.95 -4.26
N CYS A 607 -46.17 -18.77 -4.88
CA CYS A 607 -47.44 -18.10 -5.11
C CYS A 607 -47.38 -17.09 -6.25
N ASP A 608 -48.47 -17.00 -7.03
CA ASP A 608 -48.59 -16.09 -8.17
C ASP A 608 -48.82 -14.62 -7.76
N ASP A 609 -49.34 -14.40 -6.55
CA ASP A 609 -49.83 -13.09 -6.10
C ASP A 609 -48.92 -12.43 -5.04
N CYS A 610 -47.92 -13.11 -4.46
CA CYS A 610 -47.10 -12.57 -3.36
C CYS A 610 -45.78 -11.92 -3.81
N ASN A 611 -45.86 -11.00 -4.76
CA ASN A 611 -44.74 -10.17 -5.20
C ASN A 611 -45.03 -8.68 -4.94
N SER A 612 -44.65 -7.78 -5.85
CA SER A 612 -44.80 -6.34 -5.71
C SER A 612 -46.25 -5.93 -5.43
N ALA A 613 -47.22 -6.51 -6.15
CA ALA A 613 -48.64 -6.20 -5.98
C ALA A 613 -49.16 -6.48 -4.56
N TYR A 614 -48.74 -7.58 -3.94
CA TYR A 614 -49.12 -7.92 -2.57
C TYR A 614 -48.61 -6.88 -1.56
N TRP A 615 -47.33 -6.52 -1.66
CA TRP A 615 -46.73 -5.54 -0.76
C TRP A 615 -47.29 -4.13 -0.97
N ALA A 616 -47.63 -3.78 -2.21
CA ALA A 616 -48.32 -2.53 -2.53
C ALA A 616 -49.72 -2.46 -1.88
N ASP A 617 -50.51 -3.52 -2.02
CA ASP A 617 -51.84 -3.61 -1.39
C ASP A 617 -51.75 -3.58 0.14
N GLU A 618 -50.72 -4.20 0.71
CA GLU A 618 -50.50 -4.24 2.16
C GLU A 618 -50.18 -2.85 2.72
N ILE A 619 -49.38 -2.05 2.02
CA ILE A 619 -49.08 -0.65 2.41
C ILE A 619 -50.34 0.21 2.37
N ILE A 620 -51.16 0.10 1.31
CA ILE A 620 -52.42 0.84 1.19
C ILE A 620 -53.39 0.44 2.31
N ARG A 621 -53.42 -0.85 2.67
CA ARG A 621 -54.30 -1.42 3.70
C ARG A 621 -53.90 -1.01 5.11
N LEU A 622 -52.61 -1.10 5.44
CA LEU A 622 -52.08 -0.85 6.79
C LEU A 622 -51.82 0.65 7.04
N TYR A 623 -51.38 1.39 6.00
CA TYR A 623 -50.92 2.78 6.11
C TYR A 623 -51.63 3.75 5.14
N PRO A 624 -52.97 3.82 5.14
CA PRO A 624 -53.71 4.67 4.21
C PRO A 624 -53.36 6.16 4.42
N GLY A 625 -53.00 6.84 3.33
CA GLY A 625 -52.68 8.26 3.32
C GLY A 625 -51.28 8.65 3.81
N SER A 626 -50.45 7.65 4.17
CA SER A 626 -49.00 7.81 4.38
C SER A 626 -48.30 8.24 3.09
N GLU A 627 -47.09 8.79 3.20
CA GLU A 627 -46.28 9.18 2.02
C GLU A 627 -46.03 7.96 1.12
N TRP A 628 -45.75 6.80 1.70
CA TRP A 628 -45.56 5.54 0.98
C TRP A 628 -46.81 5.07 0.21
N ALA A 629 -47.99 5.14 0.85
CA ALA A 629 -49.24 4.82 0.17
C ALA A 629 -49.54 5.80 -0.97
N ARG A 630 -49.22 7.09 -0.80
CA ARG A 630 -49.36 8.10 -1.86
C ARG A 630 -48.38 7.84 -3.01
N LEU A 631 -47.14 7.44 -2.73
CA LEU A 631 -46.14 7.10 -3.75
C LEU A 631 -46.57 5.90 -4.61
N ILE A 632 -47.32 4.96 -4.01
CA ILE A 632 -47.86 3.79 -4.72
C ILE A 632 -49.09 4.17 -5.55
N GLU A 633 -49.98 5.00 -5.00
CA GLU A 633 -51.20 5.47 -5.67
C GLU A 633 -50.89 6.50 -6.78
N ASP A 634 -49.87 7.33 -6.59
CA ASP A 634 -49.41 8.39 -7.49
C ASP A 634 -47.86 8.44 -7.57
N PRO A 635 -47.25 7.69 -8.51
CA PRO A 635 -45.80 7.63 -8.68
C PRO A 635 -45.12 8.97 -9.04
N GLU A 636 -45.87 9.99 -9.48
CA GLU A 636 -45.33 11.29 -9.92
C GLU A 636 -45.33 12.36 -8.80
N TYR A 637 -45.81 12.03 -7.60
CA TYR A 637 -45.95 12.95 -6.47
C TYR A 637 -44.64 13.69 -6.09
N LEU A 638 -43.49 12.99 -6.10
CA LEU A 638 -42.18 13.59 -5.79
C LEU A 638 -41.70 14.56 -6.88
N ASN A 639 -41.99 14.25 -8.16
CA ASN A 639 -41.61 15.10 -9.28
C ASN A 639 -42.36 16.45 -9.24
N GLU A 640 -43.61 16.49 -8.78
CA GLU A 640 -44.35 17.75 -8.64
C GLU A 640 -43.74 18.66 -7.55
N GLU A 641 -43.32 18.11 -6.41
CA GLU A 641 -42.69 18.90 -5.34
C GLU A 641 -41.31 19.43 -5.74
N GLU A 642 -40.46 18.59 -6.37
CA GLU A 642 -39.15 18.99 -6.87
C GLU A 642 -39.27 20.06 -7.97
N VAL A 643 -40.19 19.88 -8.92
CA VAL A 643 -40.49 20.90 -9.96
C VAL A 643 -40.95 22.20 -9.33
N THR A 644 -41.76 22.13 -8.26
CA THR A 644 -42.22 23.33 -7.54
C THR A 644 -41.07 24.02 -6.80
N ARG A 645 -40.19 23.25 -6.16
CA ARG A 645 -39.00 23.74 -5.45
C ARG A 645 -38.00 24.39 -6.42
N GLU A 646 -37.77 23.79 -7.58
CA GLU A 646 -36.87 24.33 -8.60
C GLU A 646 -37.43 25.61 -9.24
N ALA A 647 -38.74 25.66 -9.53
CA ALA A 647 -39.39 26.88 -10.00
C ALA A 647 -39.29 28.04 -8.98
N GLN A 648 -39.51 27.76 -7.69
CA GLN A 648 -39.36 28.76 -6.61
C GLN A 648 -37.90 29.22 -6.45
N ARG A 649 -36.93 28.31 -6.66
CA ARG A 649 -35.50 28.62 -6.64
C ARG A 649 -35.13 29.59 -7.76
N GLU A 650 -35.55 29.32 -9.00
CA GLU A 650 -35.27 30.20 -10.15
C GLU A 650 -35.82 31.62 -9.91
N GLU A 651 -37.04 31.73 -9.39
CA GLU A 651 -37.65 33.03 -9.06
C GLU A 651 -36.89 33.75 -7.94
N TYR A 652 -36.38 33.03 -6.94
CA TYR A 652 -35.51 33.59 -5.89
C TYR A 652 -34.17 34.09 -6.45
N GLU A 653 -33.52 33.32 -7.31
CA GLU A 653 -32.24 33.69 -7.94
C GLU A 653 -32.37 34.96 -8.80
N VAL A 654 -33.48 35.11 -9.54
CA VAL A 654 -33.78 36.35 -10.29
C VAL A 654 -33.87 37.56 -9.37
N MET A 655 -34.51 37.40 -8.21
CA MET A 655 -34.69 38.47 -7.21
C MET A 655 -33.37 38.83 -6.52
N LEU A 656 -32.54 37.84 -6.21
CA LEU A 656 -31.19 38.03 -5.70
C LEU A 656 -30.28 38.75 -6.72
N GLY A 657 -30.38 38.39 -8.00
CA GLY A 657 -29.67 39.09 -9.08
C GLY A 657 -30.03 40.59 -9.16
N ARG A 658 -31.32 40.91 -9.01
CA ARG A 658 -31.80 42.31 -8.95
C ARG A 658 -31.28 43.07 -7.73
N TYR A 659 -31.20 42.40 -6.57
CA TYR A 659 -30.57 42.96 -5.37
C TYR A 659 -29.11 43.39 -5.62
N TYR A 660 -28.30 42.55 -6.28
CA TYR A 660 -26.91 42.91 -6.60
C TYR A 660 -26.78 44.11 -7.56
N THR A 661 -27.79 44.31 -8.43
CA THR A 661 -27.87 45.51 -9.28
C THR A 661 -28.41 46.75 -8.55
N ARG A 662 -28.66 46.65 -7.24
CA ARG A 662 -29.15 47.69 -6.33
C ARG A 662 -30.60 48.13 -6.55
N ASP A 663 -31.43 47.27 -7.14
CA ASP A 663 -32.85 47.55 -7.36
C ASP A 663 -33.71 47.24 -6.12
N TYR A 664 -33.35 47.79 -4.97
CA TYR A 664 -33.91 47.40 -3.67
C TYR A 664 -35.41 47.73 -3.52
N GLN A 665 -35.90 48.80 -4.17
CA GLN A 665 -37.30 49.22 -4.04
C GLN A 665 -38.25 48.27 -4.75
N ASN A 666 -37.92 47.84 -5.97
CA ASN A 666 -38.76 46.92 -6.73
C ASN A 666 -38.67 45.50 -6.12
N VAL A 667 -37.47 45.07 -5.72
CA VAL A 667 -37.29 43.76 -5.06
C VAL A 667 -38.12 43.65 -3.78
N LEU A 668 -38.25 44.70 -2.96
CA LEU A 668 -39.09 44.65 -1.76
C LEU A 668 -40.58 44.44 -2.08
N LEU A 669 -41.11 45.11 -3.10
CA LEU A 669 -42.51 44.98 -3.48
C LEU A 669 -42.80 43.60 -4.09
N ASP A 670 -41.89 43.12 -4.93
CA ASP A 670 -42.02 41.84 -5.61
C ASP A 670 -41.89 40.67 -4.61
N ILE A 671 -41.07 40.79 -3.53
CA ILE A 671 -40.98 39.77 -2.47
C ILE A 671 -42.31 39.61 -1.73
N ASP A 672 -42.97 40.72 -1.38
CA ASP A 672 -44.25 40.67 -0.68
C ASP A 672 -45.32 39.99 -1.56
N GLU A 673 -45.30 40.22 -2.88
CA GLU A 673 -46.20 39.54 -3.84
C GLU A 673 -45.94 38.03 -3.94
N VAL A 674 -44.67 37.60 -4.00
CA VAL A 674 -44.30 36.17 -4.07
C VAL A 674 -44.73 35.42 -2.81
N LEU A 675 -44.50 36.00 -1.62
CA LEU A 675 -44.86 35.39 -0.35
C LEU A 675 -46.39 35.36 -0.11
N GLU A 676 -47.14 36.30 -0.68
CA GLU A 676 -48.62 36.26 -0.66
C GLU A 676 -49.19 35.25 -1.66
N ARG A 677 -48.56 35.08 -2.83
CA ARG A 677 -48.97 34.13 -3.87
C ARG A 677 -48.71 32.68 -3.45
N ASP A 678 -47.53 32.41 -2.90
CA ASP A 678 -47.06 31.06 -2.60
C ASP A 678 -47.04 30.83 -1.09
N SER A 679 -48.20 30.46 -0.52
CA SER A 679 -48.35 30.25 0.93
C SER A 679 -47.48 29.11 1.51
N ILE A 680 -47.01 28.19 0.66
CA ILE A 680 -46.02 27.16 0.97
C ILE A 680 -44.84 27.40 0.02
N ASN A 681 -43.82 28.12 0.50
CA ASN A 681 -42.63 28.47 -0.27
C ASN A 681 -41.38 27.98 0.45
N PHE A 682 -40.61 27.11 -0.20
CA PHE A 682 -39.39 26.50 0.37
C PHE A 682 -38.28 27.54 0.63
N TYR A 683 -38.35 28.71 0.00
CA TYR A 683 -37.40 29.81 0.11
C TYR A 683 -37.92 30.99 0.97
N ALA A 684 -39.02 30.82 1.71
CA ALA A 684 -39.65 31.89 2.48
C ALA A 684 -38.70 32.60 3.46
N CYS A 685 -37.86 31.86 4.19
CA CYS A 685 -36.88 32.43 5.12
C CYS A 685 -35.76 33.17 4.38
N LYS A 686 -35.32 32.65 3.22
CA LYS A 686 -34.36 33.31 2.32
C LYS A 686 -34.89 34.61 1.74
N TYR A 687 -36.16 34.66 1.37
CA TYR A 687 -36.84 35.90 0.97
C TYR A 687 -36.95 36.90 2.12
N THR A 688 -37.22 36.44 3.33
CA THR A 688 -37.29 37.29 4.52
C THR A 688 -35.91 37.92 4.84
N LEU A 689 -34.83 37.18 4.67
CA LEU A 689 -33.47 37.70 4.76
C LEU A 689 -33.15 38.70 3.65
N LEU A 690 -33.47 38.38 2.39
CA LEU A 690 -33.26 39.27 1.25
C LEU A 690 -34.02 40.59 1.42
N ARG A 691 -35.25 40.52 1.97
CA ARG A 691 -36.07 41.67 2.34
C ARG A 691 -35.35 42.54 3.38
N ALA A 692 -34.81 41.95 4.45
CA ALA A 692 -34.02 42.69 5.42
C ALA A 692 -32.80 43.37 4.76
N GLN A 693 -32.09 42.68 3.87
CA GLN A 693 -30.95 43.24 3.14
C GLN A 693 -31.33 44.42 2.24
N CYS A 694 -32.46 44.36 1.54
CA CYS A 694 -32.98 45.48 0.77
C CYS A 694 -33.33 46.69 1.64
N VAL A 695 -33.92 46.47 2.83
CA VAL A 695 -34.19 47.53 3.81
C VAL A 695 -32.88 48.18 4.27
N GLY A 696 -31.84 47.39 4.54
CA GLY A 696 -30.49 47.87 4.87
C GLY A 696 -29.88 48.71 3.75
N GLY A 697 -29.97 48.25 2.49
CA GLY A 697 -29.48 48.96 1.32
C GLY A 697 -30.17 50.30 1.05
N LEU A 698 -31.46 50.44 1.38
CA LEU A 698 -32.21 51.68 1.23
C LEU A 698 -31.96 52.69 2.36
N THR A 699 -31.74 52.17 3.57
CA THR A 699 -31.53 52.98 4.78
C THR A 699 -30.06 53.34 5.01
N SER A 700 -29.12 52.73 4.29
CA SER A 700 -27.69 53.00 4.43
C SER A 700 -27.31 54.48 4.25
N TYR A 701 -28.04 55.23 3.42
CA TYR A 701 -27.77 56.64 3.15
C TYR A 701 -28.38 57.61 4.16
N THR A 702 -29.35 57.17 4.96
CA THR A 702 -30.05 58.04 5.93
C THR A 702 -29.30 58.15 7.25
N GLY A 703 -28.38 57.22 7.53
CA GLY A 703 -27.66 57.11 8.80
C GLY A 703 -28.50 56.55 9.96
N ASP A 704 -29.78 56.29 9.72
CA ASP A 704 -30.70 55.66 10.66
C ASP A 704 -30.75 54.15 10.40
N ARG A 705 -30.21 53.37 11.34
CA ARG A 705 -30.11 51.91 11.24
C ARG A 705 -31.32 51.19 11.85
N THR A 706 -32.25 51.91 12.48
CA THR A 706 -33.39 51.35 13.20
C THR A 706 -34.25 50.42 12.33
N PRO A 707 -34.62 50.79 11.09
CA PRO A 707 -35.48 49.93 10.26
C PRO A 707 -34.80 48.62 9.82
N TYR A 708 -33.47 48.65 9.68
CA TYR A 708 -32.70 47.45 9.33
C TYR A 708 -32.62 46.48 10.52
N PHE A 709 -32.43 47.01 11.73
CA PHE A 709 -32.45 46.20 12.96
C PHE A 709 -33.81 45.55 13.20
N GLU A 710 -34.91 46.30 13.00
CA GLU A 710 -36.27 45.75 13.12
C GLU A 710 -36.51 44.63 12.09
N ALA A 711 -35.99 44.77 10.86
CA ALA A 711 -36.12 43.74 9.84
C ALA A 711 -35.31 42.47 10.18
N LEU A 712 -34.09 42.60 10.71
CA LEU A 712 -33.28 41.47 11.16
C LEU A 712 -33.89 40.78 12.39
N GLN A 713 -34.44 41.55 13.33
CA GLN A 713 -35.15 41.00 14.49
C GLN A 713 -36.43 40.24 14.08
N GLY A 714 -37.09 40.68 13.01
CA GLY A 714 -38.24 39.98 12.43
C GLY A 714 -37.91 38.54 11.99
N ILE A 715 -36.73 38.31 11.42
CA ILE A 715 -36.26 36.99 10.98
C ILE A 715 -36.19 36.02 12.17
N LEU A 716 -35.66 36.48 13.31
CA LEU A 716 -35.54 35.67 14.53
C LEU A 716 -36.90 35.23 15.09
N GLY A 717 -37.97 35.96 14.78
CA GLY A 717 -39.33 35.61 15.19
C GLY A 717 -40.07 34.74 14.18
N THR A 718 -39.83 34.90 12.89
CA THR A 718 -40.56 34.18 11.82
C THR A 718 -39.88 32.89 11.38
N CYS A 719 -38.56 32.79 11.51
CA CYS A 719 -37.75 31.63 11.11
C CYS A 719 -36.79 31.23 12.23
N PRO A 720 -37.26 30.79 13.42
CA PRO A 720 -36.38 30.23 14.43
C PRO A 720 -35.73 28.94 13.87
N ASP A 721 -34.45 28.72 14.19
CA ASP A 721 -33.69 27.51 13.84
C ASP A 721 -33.30 27.32 12.36
N THR A 722 -33.13 28.41 11.61
CA THR A 722 -32.55 28.35 10.23
C THR A 722 -31.19 29.05 10.12
N GLU A 723 -30.43 28.72 9.06
CA GLU A 723 -29.15 29.39 8.74
C GLU A 723 -29.32 30.91 8.60
N GLU A 724 -30.45 31.38 8.06
CA GLU A 724 -30.74 32.81 7.93
C GLU A 724 -30.91 33.51 9.28
N ALA A 725 -31.44 32.80 10.28
CA ALA A 725 -31.56 33.31 11.65
C ALA A 725 -30.22 33.29 12.39
N ALA A 726 -29.35 32.31 12.12
CA ALA A 726 -27.96 32.35 12.57
C ALA A 726 -27.22 33.56 11.97
N PHE A 727 -27.30 33.73 10.65
CA PHE A 727 -26.70 34.87 9.94
C PHE A 727 -27.24 36.23 10.44
N ALA A 728 -28.55 36.35 10.66
CA ALA A 728 -29.16 37.57 11.21
C ALA A 728 -28.65 37.87 12.63
N ARG A 729 -28.50 36.86 13.49
CA ARG A 729 -27.91 37.01 14.84
C ARG A 729 -26.49 37.53 14.78
N ASP A 730 -25.65 36.92 13.95
CA ASP A 730 -24.24 37.30 13.81
C ASP A 730 -24.08 38.71 13.24
N LEU A 731 -24.90 39.07 12.26
CA LEU A 731 -24.89 40.41 11.68
C LEU A 731 -25.36 41.47 12.68
N MET A 732 -26.39 41.19 13.48
CA MET A 732 -26.82 42.08 14.57
C MET A 732 -25.72 42.25 15.64
N ARG A 733 -24.99 41.18 15.97
CA ARG A 733 -23.83 41.22 16.90
C ARG A 733 -22.69 42.08 16.34
N ALA A 734 -22.32 41.89 15.07
CA ALA A 734 -21.30 42.69 14.39
C ALA A 734 -21.66 44.19 14.30
N LEU A 735 -22.96 44.51 14.25
CA LEU A 735 -23.47 45.88 14.22
C LEU A 735 -23.62 46.53 15.61
N GLY A 736 -23.20 45.84 16.68
CA GLY A 736 -23.12 46.37 18.05
C GLY A 736 -24.41 46.28 18.87
N VAL A 737 -25.33 45.38 18.50
CA VAL A 737 -26.56 45.12 19.26
C VAL A 737 -26.29 44.03 20.30
N GLU A 738 -26.46 44.35 21.59
CA GLU A 738 -26.41 43.37 22.68
C GLU A 738 -27.68 42.50 22.67
N LEU A 739 -27.65 41.40 21.92
CA LEU A 739 -28.61 40.31 22.05
C LEU A 739 -28.17 39.49 23.28
N GLY A 740 -29.08 39.29 24.24
CA GLY A 740 -28.81 38.53 25.46
C GLY A 740 -28.17 37.16 25.16
N ARG A 741 -27.29 36.71 26.06
CA ARG A 741 -26.52 35.47 25.91
C ARG A 741 -27.42 34.24 25.84
N GLU A 742 -27.19 33.43 24.81
CA GLU A 742 -27.09 31.98 24.99
C GLU A 742 -26.05 31.39 24.01
N GLU A 743 -25.20 30.60 24.66
CA GLU A 743 -24.20 29.59 24.32
C GLU A 743 -23.48 29.55 22.96
N THR A 744 -22.17 29.38 23.08
CA THR A 744 -21.09 29.46 22.09
C THR A 744 -20.48 28.09 21.81
N LYS A 745 -20.05 27.86 20.56
CA LYS A 745 -18.71 27.37 20.14
C LYS A 745 -18.67 27.17 18.61
N PRO A 746 -17.49 27.03 17.97
CA PRO A 746 -16.19 27.66 18.21
C PRO A 746 -15.64 28.38 16.94
N GLU A 747 -14.57 29.17 17.12
CA GLU A 747 -13.87 29.93 16.09
C GLU A 747 -13.00 29.04 15.19
N GLU A 748 -13.13 29.23 13.87
CA GLU A 748 -12.19 28.74 12.86
C GLU A 748 -10.98 29.68 12.73
N GLY A 749 -9.80 29.06 12.62
CA GLY A 749 -8.74 29.41 11.66
C GLY A 749 -8.09 30.79 11.77
N GLU A 750 -6.96 30.87 12.46
CA GLU A 750 -5.95 31.91 12.18
C GLU A 750 -5.27 31.57 10.83
N GLU A 751 -5.54 32.36 9.79
CA GLU A 751 -4.76 32.35 8.54
C GLU A 751 -3.34 32.88 8.80
N GLU A 752 -2.31 32.04 8.61
CA GLU A 752 -0.92 32.47 8.52
C GLU A 752 -0.65 33.15 7.17
N VAL A 753 -0.05 34.34 7.20
CA VAL A 753 0.40 35.08 6.02
C VAL A 753 1.68 34.45 5.46
N GLU A 754 1.64 33.87 4.26
CA GLU A 754 2.82 33.35 3.56
C GLU A 754 3.82 34.49 3.21
N GLU A 755 5.05 34.42 3.73
CA GLU A 755 6.17 35.23 3.23
C GLU A 755 6.79 34.56 1.98
N GLU A 756 6.86 35.29 0.85
CA GLU A 756 7.49 34.80 -0.38
C GLU A 756 8.97 34.40 -0.16
N SER A 757 9.29 33.11 -0.35
CA SER A 757 10.65 32.58 -0.21
C SER A 757 11.62 33.17 -1.25
N PRO A 758 12.86 33.56 -0.85
CA PRO A 758 13.86 34.13 -1.77
C PRO A 758 14.53 33.10 -2.70
N PHE A 759 14.19 31.81 -2.58
CA PHE A 759 14.79 30.69 -3.32
C PHE A 759 13.91 30.27 -4.51
N LYS A 760 14.52 29.69 -5.55
CA LYS A 760 13.81 29.31 -6.80
C LYS A 760 14.11 27.87 -7.22
N VAL A 761 13.10 27.17 -7.71
CA VAL A 761 13.26 25.81 -8.27
C VAL A 761 13.88 25.89 -9.66
N GLN A 762 15.00 25.18 -9.87
CA GLN A 762 15.77 25.24 -11.12
C GLN A 762 16.32 23.87 -11.54
N PRO A 763 15.46 22.92 -11.98
CA PRO A 763 15.83 21.51 -12.10
C PRO A 763 16.99 21.22 -13.06
N SER A 764 17.10 22.00 -14.14
CA SER A 764 18.09 21.81 -15.21
C SER A 764 19.46 22.44 -14.94
N LYS A 765 19.64 23.13 -13.81
CA LYS A 765 20.90 23.79 -13.45
C LYS A 765 21.83 22.83 -12.71
N GLU A 766 23.10 23.21 -12.61
CA GLU A 766 24.07 22.46 -11.79
C GLU A 766 23.67 22.49 -10.32
N HIS A 767 23.64 21.33 -9.68
CA HIS A 767 23.32 21.16 -8.26
C HIS A 767 24.51 20.65 -7.46
N TYR A 768 24.48 20.93 -6.16
CA TYR A 768 25.42 20.47 -5.15
C TYR A 768 24.65 19.77 -4.04
N PHE A 769 25.27 18.77 -3.42
CA PHE A 769 24.80 18.21 -2.16
C PHE A 769 25.53 18.93 -1.02
N ALA A 770 24.78 19.39 -0.03
CA ALA A 770 25.28 20.20 1.08
C ALA A 770 24.91 19.57 2.42
N ILE A 771 25.89 19.49 3.33
CA ILE A 771 25.70 19.10 4.73
C ILE A 771 26.04 20.32 5.58
N PHE A 772 25.08 20.81 6.37
CA PHE A 772 25.32 21.90 7.32
C PHE A 772 25.68 21.35 8.69
N VAL A 773 26.83 21.80 9.21
CA VAL A 773 27.46 21.29 10.42
C VAL A 773 27.66 22.44 11.41
N PRO A 774 26.96 22.46 12.54
CA PRO A 774 27.16 23.48 13.57
C PRO A 774 28.56 23.42 14.19
N VAL A 775 29.24 24.57 14.24
CA VAL A 775 30.56 24.78 14.82
C VAL A 775 30.49 24.52 16.33
N GLY A 776 31.01 23.36 16.76
CA GLY A 776 30.99 22.91 18.16
C GLY A 776 30.29 21.58 18.39
N ARG A 777 29.47 21.11 17.43
CA ARG A 777 28.77 19.82 17.47
C ARG A 777 29.37 18.76 16.53
N GLY A 778 30.15 19.20 15.53
CA GLY A 778 30.81 18.33 14.57
C GLY A 778 32.07 18.95 13.98
N ASN A 779 32.87 18.13 13.27
CA ASN A 779 34.10 18.53 12.60
C ASN A 779 33.92 18.43 11.08
N GLY A 780 33.77 19.56 10.39
CA GLY A 780 33.53 19.57 8.94
C GLY A 780 34.70 19.07 8.08
N GLU A 781 35.91 18.87 8.62
CA GLU A 781 36.99 18.18 7.89
C GLU A 781 36.88 16.65 8.01
N GLU A 782 36.33 16.15 9.12
CA GLU A 782 36.07 14.72 9.31
C GLU A 782 34.89 14.26 8.45
N ILE A 783 33.80 15.03 8.46
CA ILE A 783 32.63 14.78 7.59
C ILE A 783 33.04 14.84 6.11
N LYS A 784 33.91 15.79 5.74
CA LYS A 784 34.47 15.85 4.39
C LYS A 784 35.30 14.62 4.04
N ALA A 785 36.07 14.07 4.97
CA ALA A 785 36.83 12.85 4.75
C ALA A 785 35.90 11.65 4.55
N GLN A 786 34.92 11.46 5.45
CA GLN A 786 33.91 10.40 5.34
C GLN A 786 33.09 10.51 4.03
N THR A 787 32.65 11.72 3.67
CA THR A 787 31.95 11.97 2.39
C THR A 787 32.87 11.69 1.19
N ALA A 788 34.18 11.96 1.30
CA ALA A 788 35.13 11.65 0.22
C ALA A 788 35.42 10.15 0.11
N ASP A 789 35.46 9.42 1.22
CA ASP A 789 35.63 7.96 1.25
C ASP A 789 34.40 7.28 0.66
N PHE A 790 33.19 7.68 1.06
CA PHE A 790 31.93 7.25 0.44
C PHE A 790 31.91 7.51 -1.07
N ASN A 791 32.26 8.73 -1.50
CA ASN A 791 32.34 9.05 -2.93
C ASN A 791 33.35 8.18 -3.69
N SER A 792 34.43 7.76 -3.03
CA SER A 792 35.43 6.88 -3.62
C SER A 792 34.97 5.43 -3.74
N ALA A 793 34.03 5.00 -2.90
CA ALA A 793 33.43 3.67 -2.97
C ALA A 793 32.25 3.61 -3.95
N PHE A 794 31.29 4.54 -3.86
CA PHE A 794 30.00 4.48 -4.58
C PHE A 794 29.98 5.28 -5.90
N TYR A 795 30.88 6.26 -6.04
CA TYR A 795 30.88 7.22 -7.16
C TYR A 795 32.27 7.49 -7.76
N ALA A 796 33.19 6.50 -7.67
CA ALA A 796 34.56 6.63 -8.17
C ALA A 796 34.62 7.09 -9.64
N SER A 797 33.73 6.56 -10.48
CA SER A 797 33.58 6.91 -11.89
C SER A 797 33.22 8.38 -12.13
N LYS A 798 32.45 9.01 -11.22
CA LYS A 798 32.01 10.41 -11.33
C LYS A 798 33.07 11.43 -10.91
N ARG A 799 34.10 11.01 -10.15
CA ARG A 799 35.22 11.86 -9.68
C ARG A 799 34.74 13.13 -8.96
N LEU A 800 33.76 12.99 -8.07
CA LEU A 800 33.16 14.07 -7.30
C LEU A 800 34.19 14.74 -6.39
N LYS A 801 34.04 16.05 -6.16
CA LYS A 801 34.91 16.84 -5.29
C LYS A 801 34.17 17.27 -4.04
N VAL A 802 34.73 16.97 -2.88
CA VAL A 802 34.21 17.40 -1.58
C VAL A 802 35.00 18.58 -1.06
N THR A 803 34.32 19.66 -0.69
CA THR A 803 34.90 20.88 -0.11
C THR A 803 34.22 21.20 1.21
N SER A 804 34.98 21.69 2.19
CA SER A 804 34.44 22.14 3.48
C SER A 804 34.74 23.62 3.62
N ASN A 805 33.71 24.44 3.84
CA ASN A 805 33.82 25.89 3.98
C ASN A 805 32.95 26.40 5.13
N LEU A 806 33.29 27.54 5.72
CA LEU A 806 32.41 28.23 6.67
C LEU A 806 31.35 29.04 5.91
N ILE A 807 30.08 28.85 6.23
CA ILE A 807 28.98 29.65 5.67
C ILE A 807 28.69 30.88 6.55
N ASP A 808 28.80 30.71 7.87
CA ASP A 808 28.74 31.80 8.85
C ASP A 808 29.69 31.52 10.05
N ARG A 809 29.50 32.20 11.18
CA ARG A 809 30.34 32.01 12.38
C ARG A 809 29.97 30.77 13.20
N ALA A 810 28.78 30.23 12.98
CA ALA A 810 28.16 29.14 13.73
C ALA A 810 28.02 27.85 12.92
N ASN A 811 28.16 27.87 11.60
CA ASN A 811 27.90 26.75 10.71
C ASN A 811 29.00 26.58 9.64
N GLN A 812 29.42 25.32 9.44
CA GLN A 812 30.22 24.86 8.31
C GLN A 812 29.30 24.20 7.28
N VAL A 813 29.68 24.28 6.01
CA VAL A 813 29.01 23.57 4.91
C VAL A 813 30.02 22.67 4.21
N VAL A 814 29.71 21.37 4.19
CA VAL A 814 30.43 20.38 3.37
C VAL A 814 29.66 20.21 2.07
N LEU A 815 30.32 20.48 0.94
CA LEU A 815 29.70 20.45 -0.38
C LEU A 815 30.34 19.38 -1.25
N THR A 816 29.50 18.52 -1.84
CA THR A 816 29.88 17.60 -2.90
C THR A 816 29.50 18.23 -4.25
N LYS A 817 30.50 18.45 -5.11
CA LYS A 817 30.34 19.13 -6.41
C LYS A 817 30.91 18.30 -7.57
N SER A 818 30.33 18.37 -8.77
CA SER A 818 29.07 19.01 -9.19
C SER A 818 28.17 18.00 -9.87
N PHE A 819 26.86 18.10 -9.68
CA PHE A 819 25.83 17.31 -10.35
C PHE A 819 25.19 18.12 -11.48
N ARG A 820 24.76 17.45 -12.56
CA ARG A 820 24.29 18.13 -13.78
C ARG A 820 22.92 18.78 -13.63
N ASN A 821 22.02 18.13 -12.89
CA ASN A 821 20.63 18.52 -12.68
C ASN A 821 20.18 18.14 -11.26
N SER A 822 18.95 18.51 -10.90
CA SER A 822 18.38 18.19 -9.58
C SER A 822 18.20 16.69 -9.36
N GLU A 823 17.78 15.97 -10.39
CA GLU A 823 17.57 14.51 -10.38
C GLU A 823 18.84 13.74 -10.00
N GLU A 824 19.98 14.03 -10.65
CA GLU A 824 21.25 13.37 -10.33
C GLU A 824 21.73 13.69 -8.90
N ALA A 825 21.42 14.88 -8.40
CA ALA A 825 21.78 15.30 -7.04
C ALA A 825 20.83 14.71 -5.99
N MET A 826 19.54 14.54 -6.29
CA MET A 826 18.57 13.90 -5.42
C MET A 826 18.82 12.39 -5.33
N GLY A 827 19.14 11.73 -6.44
CA GLY A 827 19.57 10.33 -6.38
C GLY A 827 20.84 10.17 -5.51
N TYR A 828 21.81 11.09 -5.58
CA TYR A 828 22.94 11.08 -4.65
C TYR A 828 22.51 11.31 -3.19
N TYR A 829 21.58 12.25 -2.95
CA TYR A 829 21.05 12.53 -1.62
C TYR A 829 20.44 11.27 -1.00
N GLU A 830 19.62 10.54 -1.74
CA GLU A 830 18.95 9.32 -1.27
C GLU A 830 19.94 8.20 -0.95
N VAL A 831 20.90 7.90 -1.83
CA VAL A 831 21.93 6.89 -1.52
C VAL A 831 22.78 7.30 -0.32
N PHE A 832 23.05 8.60 -0.16
CA PHE A 832 23.86 9.08 0.96
C PHE A 832 23.10 8.97 2.29
N THR A 833 21.81 9.27 2.31
CA THR A 833 20.97 9.22 3.52
C THR A 833 20.51 7.81 3.88
N SER A 834 20.32 6.93 2.90
CA SER A 834 19.95 5.52 3.10
C SER A 834 21.11 4.66 3.63
N ASN A 835 22.36 5.02 3.32
CA ASN A 835 23.53 4.22 3.68
C ASN A 835 23.79 4.27 5.20
N ARG A 836 23.50 3.17 5.88
CA ARG A 836 23.74 2.99 7.32
C ARG A 836 25.01 2.20 7.64
N GLU A 837 25.72 1.65 6.65
CA GLU A 837 26.97 0.93 6.89
C GLU A 837 28.16 1.88 7.05
N ASP A 838 28.34 2.79 6.09
CA ASP A 838 29.50 3.68 6.02
C ASP A 838 29.23 5.08 6.61
N LEU A 839 27.95 5.49 6.70
CA LEU A 839 27.55 6.87 7.00
C LEU A 839 26.64 7.00 8.23
N ILE A 840 26.50 5.96 9.06
CA ILE A 840 25.63 5.99 10.24
C ILE A 840 25.91 7.17 11.17
N ASP A 841 27.17 7.53 11.36
CA ASP A 841 27.58 8.64 12.23
C ASP A 841 27.07 10.00 11.71
N ILE A 842 27.00 10.19 10.39
CA ILE A 842 26.52 11.42 9.75
C ILE A 842 24.98 11.43 9.66
N ASN A 843 24.38 10.29 9.32
CA ASN A 843 22.94 10.20 9.13
C ASN A 843 22.18 10.22 10.48
N SER A 844 22.81 9.77 11.58
CA SER A 844 22.23 9.81 12.93
C SER A 844 22.59 11.07 13.73
N SER A 845 23.50 11.93 13.25
CA SER A 845 23.92 13.13 13.99
C SER A 845 22.93 14.30 13.94
N GLY A 846 21.85 14.19 13.17
CA GLY A 846 20.84 15.24 12.99
C GLY A 846 21.40 16.47 12.26
N TYR A 847 22.31 16.27 11.30
CA TYR A 847 22.78 17.34 10.43
C TYR A 847 21.76 17.62 9.34
N ASP A 848 21.68 18.88 8.92
CA ASP A 848 20.81 19.28 7.82
C ASP A 848 21.48 18.91 6.48
N LEU A 849 20.97 17.88 5.82
CA LEU A 849 21.41 17.45 4.48
C LEU A 849 20.43 18.00 3.44
N VAL A 850 20.93 18.63 2.38
CA VAL A 850 20.09 19.18 1.30
C VAL A 850 20.74 19.10 -0.06
N VAL A 851 19.91 19.17 -1.10
CA VAL A 851 20.34 19.46 -2.47
C VAL A 851 20.12 20.94 -2.77
N ILE A 852 21.11 21.59 -3.38
CA ILE A 852 21.08 23.03 -3.68
C ILE A 852 21.65 23.38 -5.04
N SER A 853 20.89 24.16 -5.82
CA SER A 853 21.37 24.68 -7.11
C SER A 853 22.54 25.64 -6.90
N ASN A 854 23.40 25.76 -7.92
CA ASN A 854 24.52 26.70 -7.84
C ASN A 854 24.06 28.16 -7.64
N GLU A 855 22.92 28.56 -8.19
CA GLU A 855 22.33 29.89 -8.00
C GLU A 855 21.74 30.06 -6.59
N ASN A 856 20.98 29.08 -6.08
CA ASN A 856 20.44 29.12 -4.72
C ASN A 856 21.55 29.08 -3.67
N TYR A 857 22.65 28.38 -3.92
CA TYR A 857 23.81 28.38 -3.03
C TYR A 857 24.43 29.78 -2.92
N VAL A 858 24.47 30.54 -4.02
CA VAL A 858 24.94 31.94 -3.98
C VAL A 858 23.99 32.83 -3.18
N THR A 859 22.67 32.62 -3.32
CA THR A 859 21.64 33.34 -2.54
C THR A 859 21.74 33.00 -1.06
N LEU A 860 21.84 31.71 -0.72
CA LEU A 860 22.04 31.23 0.65
C LEU A 860 23.32 31.80 1.27
N PHE A 861 24.43 31.82 0.53
CA PHE A 861 25.68 32.38 1.01
C PHE A 861 25.61 33.89 1.29
N LYS A 862 24.77 34.64 0.55
CA LYS A 862 24.56 36.07 0.78
C LYS A 862 23.62 36.35 1.95
N ASN A 863 22.51 35.62 2.01
CA ASN A 863 21.43 35.87 2.97
C ASN A 863 21.66 35.17 4.31
N LYS A 864 22.47 34.09 4.33
CA LYS A 864 22.78 33.24 5.50
C LYS A 864 21.55 32.61 6.14
N ASP A 865 20.50 32.42 5.34
CA ASP A 865 19.23 31.88 5.78
C ASP A 865 19.14 30.37 5.52
N ILE A 866 19.75 29.59 6.41
CA ILE A 866 19.76 28.12 6.32
C ILE A 866 18.35 27.56 6.58
N GLN A 867 17.65 28.09 7.59
CA GLN A 867 16.32 27.61 7.98
C GLN A 867 15.27 27.87 6.90
N GLY A 868 15.28 29.05 6.26
CA GLY A 868 14.39 29.32 5.12
C GLY A 868 14.68 28.44 3.91
N TYR A 869 15.94 28.06 3.69
CA TYR A 869 16.27 27.10 2.63
C TYR A 869 15.82 25.67 2.97
N MET A 870 15.90 25.27 4.25
CA MET A 870 15.38 23.96 4.69
C MET A 870 13.88 23.84 4.44
N LYS A 871 13.10 24.86 4.82
CA LYS A 871 11.66 24.91 4.55
C LYS A 871 11.37 24.85 3.05
N PHE A 872 12.09 25.63 2.25
CA PHE A 872 11.99 25.57 0.80
C PHE A 872 12.37 24.19 0.21
N PHE A 873 13.38 23.52 0.76
CA PHE A 873 13.80 22.19 0.31
C PHE A 873 12.73 21.14 0.66
N SER A 874 12.15 21.16 1.86
CA SER A 874 11.07 20.24 2.23
C SER A 874 9.84 20.42 1.35
N GLU A 875 9.44 21.66 1.08
CA GLU A 875 8.24 22.00 0.31
C GLU A 875 8.37 21.81 -1.21
N GLN A 876 9.59 21.74 -1.75
CA GLN A 876 9.79 21.75 -3.21
C GLN A 876 10.57 20.54 -3.74
N TYR A 877 11.33 19.85 -2.88
CA TYR A 877 12.12 18.67 -3.26
C TYR A 877 11.67 17.39 -2.54
N LEU A 878 11.03 17.49 -1.36
CA LEU A 878 10.57 16.32 -0.60
C LEU A 878 9.06 16.07 -0.70
N SER A 879 8.22 17.11 -0.78
CA SER A 879 6.76 16.98 -0.90
C SER A 879 6.25 16.72 -2.32
N ALA A 880 7.15 16.61 -3.31
CA ALA A 880 6.83 16.22 -4.68
C ALA A 880 7.02 14.70 -4.91
N LYS A 881 7.16 13.92 -3.83
CA LYS A 881 7.09 12.46 -3.85
C LYS A 881 5.64 12.00 -3.83
#